data_AF-A0A8H8SY67-F1
#
_entry.id   AF-A0A8H8SY67-F1
#
_cell.length_a   1.000
_cell.length_b   1.000
_cell.length_c   1.000
_cell.angle_alpha   90.00
_cell.angle_beta   90.00
_cell.angle_gamma   90.00
#
_symmetry.space_group_name_H-M   'P 1'
#
loop_
_entity.id
_entity.type
_entity.pdbx_description
1 polymer ?
#
loop_
_entity_poly.entity_id
_entity_poly.type
_entity_poly.pdbx_seq_one_letter_code
_entity_poly.pdbx_strand_id
1 'polypeptide(L)'
;MELVHRAMEKMFQPLREALEEGVEMWCPDGHLRQIFPRIAAYTADWPKQNLQGCTSEGGCPICKTLNSEQGLLDEESDLRNREETLDAIRKYMMDQNITRLKLLGLKPTWPWWGDIPGLNLSACFTPDLLHQAYQGVFKSHIVRWMKHIIGTHVLDNWLLAMPQAEGLTHFAKGITPVSQWTGRQSKQLLAQFLPAVIGGLNPPELGEMIRVLVNFIYRLHALSLTEWDLGAMEDDLKTFHELKELLVLKGFYKSERRFNQIPKLHMLRHWVRSIRELGTPDGYNTEAPEHLHIEYAKVPWRASNKVKPLEQMVIYIQRQDAIRMHRRYLEQYLGMDQGEGESPDGSEYDKRRTELEQVEALAEHAFGTQSARFGSTTSLGVEKTCGQGNDNTNGEDKLEQIVYPRPLRYMAKQATKEKQTFQDLIDKYKASNVISDVRDFLTRRLGVPRHDSFVSQNNYVNVWHKIYLFHSPPSFAPFDPVKRDVVRASAPEVSPSGRVRRAGVWDVALYVEKPNRLRSFSDTNEKHGIHRYRAGRVRALFTLPAHLRFYYSGELAYLELFESFDVSASPFTKLYSTRPDFDSKGLRQTLVIPVTDIVFATHLVPKFHTIENQLELNRYVDLLDTRGNFWLNHYYNHHFYQYIQYWRRHRPRLQDRLLANLQRSRFPRLAGERESQEDSSDSSVTSQRWDPSASRQPEHQLDYERADKTARTFGLQ
;
A
#
# COMPACT_ATOMS: atom_id res chain seq x y z
N MET A 1 -12.51 -28.25 24.94
CA MET A 1 -13.34 -27.03 24.89
C MET A 1 -13.67 -26.55 26.28
N GLU A 2 -14.34 -27.37 27.11
CA GLU A 2 -14.70 -27.02 28.49
C GLU A 2 -13.52 -26.52 29.34
N LEU A 3 -12.37 -27.19 29.30
CA LEU A 3 -11.16 -26.75 30.01
C LEU A 3 -10.75 -25.30 29.67
N VAL A 4 -10.88 -24.89 28.40
CA VAL A 4 -10.53 -23.53 27.97
C VAL A 4 -11.51 -22.53 28.54
N HIS A 5 -12.82 -22.79 28.49
CA HIS A 5 -13.81 -21.89 29.09
C HIS A 5 -13.66 -21.81 30.60
N ARG A 6 -13.41 -22.94 31.30
CA ARG A 6 -13.15 -22.93 32.75
C ARG A 6 -11.88 -22.16 33.13
N ALA A 7 -10.81 -22.30 32.34
CA ALA A 7 -9.59 -21.53 32.55
C ALA A 7 -9.83 -20.03 32.33
N MET A 8 -10.54 -19.66 31.26
CA MET A 8 -10.90 -18.26 30.97
C MET A 8 -11.79 -17.68 32.06
N GLU A 9 -12.82 -18.41 32.51
CA GLU A 9 -13.70 -18.01 33.61
C GLU A 9 -12.89 -17.64 34.87
N LYS A 10 -11.93 -18.49 35.25
CA LYS A 10 -11.04 -18.23 36.38
C LYS A 10 -10.11 -17.03 36.15
N MET A 11 -9.55 -16.87 34.94
CA MET A 11 -8.68 -15.74 34.61
C MET A 11 -9.42 -14.40 34.59
N PHE A 12 -10.68 -14.39 34.16
CA PHE A 12 -11.51 -13.19 34.03
C PHE A 12 -12.40 -12.91 35.24
N GLN A 13 -12.29 -13.69 36.33
CA GLN A 13 -13.03 -13.43 37.56
C GLN A 13 -12.80 -12.00 38.11
N PRO A 14 -11.57 -11.47 38.19
CA PRO A 14 -11.36 -10.09 38.66
C PRO A 14 -12.01 -9.03 37.75
N LEU A 15 -12.12 -9.31 36.45
CA LEU A 15 -12.80 -8.41 35.52
C LEU A 15 -14.30 -8.34 35.81
N ARG A 16 -14.91 -9.45 36.22
CA ARG A 16 -16.33 -9.49 36.57
C ARG A 16 -16.63 -8.58 37.76
N GLU A 17 -15.81 -8.67 38.80
CA GLU A 17 -15.91 -7.82 40.00
C GLU A 17 -15.70 -6.34 39.62
N ALA A 18 -14.65 -6.04 38.86
CA ALA A 18 -14.36 -4.70 38.35
C ALA A 18 -15.47 -4.10 37.46
N LEU A 19 -16.25 -4.94 36.78
CA LEU A 19 -17.37 -4.53 35.93
C LEU A 19 -18.64 -4.15 36.71
N GLU A 20 -18.80 -4.70 37.91
CA GLU A 20 -19.93 -4.42 38.79
C GLU A 20 -19.61 -3.28 39.76
N GLU A 21 -18.40 -3.30 40.34
CA GLU A 21 -17.99 -2.36 41.39
C GLU A 21 -17.20 -1.16 40.86
N GLY A 22 -16.58 -1.27 39.68
CA GLY A 22 -15.65 -0.27 39.15
C GLY A 22 -14.28 -0.31 39.85
N VAL A 23 -13.27 0.31 39.23
CA VAL A 23 -11.92 0.41 39.77
C VAL A 23 -11.44 1.85 39.67
N GLU A 24 -10.88 2.40 40.75
CA GLU A 24 -10.26 3.72 40.72
C GLU A 24 -8.96 3.71 39.91
N MET A 25 -8.85 4.60 38.93
CA MET A 25 -7.67 4.70 38.07
C MET A 25 -7.36 6.15 37.73
N TRP A 26 -6.07 6.51 37.79
CA TRP A 26 -5.58 7.80 37.32
C TRP A 26 -5.64 7.86 35.80
N CYS A 27 -6.38 8.81 35.27
CA CYS A 27 -6.42 9.09 33.84
C CYS A 27 -5.23 9.97 33.39
N PRO A 28 -4.88 9.98 32.10
CA PRO A 28 -3.77 10.79 31.57
C PRO A 28 -3.91 12.31 31.78
N ASP A 29 -5.13 12.79 32.04
CA ASP A 29 -5.41 14.19 32.37
C ASP A 29 -5.19 14.52 33.87
N GLY A 30 -4.68 13.56 34.65
CA GLY A 30 -4.35 13.75 36.06
C GLY A 30 -5.56 13.64 37.00
N HIS A 31 -6.72 13.20 36.53
CA HIS A 31 -7.90 12.98 37.38
C HIS A 31 -8.09 11.50 37.73
N LEU A 32 -8.40 11.23 39.00
CA LEU A 32 -8.80 9.89 39.47
C LEU A 32 -10.28 9.67 39.11
N ARG A 33 -10.58 8.56 38.43
CA ARG A 33 -11.96 8.19 38.05
C ARG A 33 -12.25 6.74 38.38
N GLN A 34 -13.51 6.46 38.69
CA GLN A 34 -14.03 5.09 38.77
C GLN A 34 -14.28 4.59 37.35
N ILE A 35 -13.49 3.60 36.92
CA ILE A 35 -13.51 3.03 35.57
C ILE A 35 -14.12 1.64 35.63
N PHE A 36 -14.97 1.33 34.64
CA PHE A 36 -15.57 0.01 34.47
C PHE A 36 -14.95 -0.65 33.22
N PRO A 37 -13.88 -1.45 33.38
CA PRO A 37 -13.15 -2.01 32.25
C PRO A 37 -14.01 -2.98 31.45
N ARG A 38 -14.14 -2.78 30.14
CA ARG A 38 -14.94 -3.62 29.23
C ARG A 38 -14.04 -4.34 28.23
N ILE A 39 -14.43 -5.55 27.85
CA ILE A 39 -13.81 -6.23 26.70
C ILE A 39 -14.37 -5.58 25.43
N ALA A 40 -13.52 -4.86 24.72
CA ALA A 40 -13.87 -4.20 23.45
C ALA A 40 -13.65 -5.11 22.24
N ALA A 41 -12.51 -5.80 22.21
CA ALA A 41 -12.06 -6.61 21.08
C ALA A 41 -11.46 -7.94 21.53
N TYR A 42 -11.69 -9.00 20.76
CA TYR A 42 -11.13 -10.33 20.97
C TYR A 42 -10.40 -10.80 19.71
N THR A 43 -9.07 -10.74 19.76
CA THR A 43 -8.18 -11.07 18.65
C THR A 43 -7.84 -12.56 18.66
N ALA A 44 -8.24 -13.27 17.61
CA ALA A 44 -8.04 -14.70 17.50
C ALA A 44 -8.14 -15.17 16.06
N ASP A 45 -7.47 -16.27 15.74
CA ASP A 45 -7.67 -16.97 14.47
C ASP A 45 -9.04 -17.70 14.47
N TRP A 46 -9.52 -18.04 13.27
CA TRP A 46 -10.87 -18.57 13.06
C TRP A 46 -11.25 -19.76 13.98
N PRO A 47 -10.41 -20.80 14.18
CA PRO A 47 -10.75 -21.89 15.09
C PRO A 47 -10.91 -21.43 16.54
N LYS A 48 -10.09 -20.49 17.01
CA LYS A 48 -10.18 -19.93 18.35
C LYS A 48 -11.38 -19.00 18.50
N GLN A 49 -11.74 -18.20 17.49
CA GLN A 49 -12.98 -17.42 17.51
C GLN A 49 -14.19 -18.33 17.70
N ASN A 50 -14.26 -19.42 16.93
CA ASN A 50 -15.36 -20.38 17.05
C ASN A 50 -15.36 -21.12 18.40
N LEU A 51 -14.18 -21.46 18.92
CA LEU A 51 -14.05 -22.05 20.25
C LEU A 51 -14.64 -21.10 21.31
N GLN A 52 -14.26 -19.83 21.30
CA GLN A 52 -14.65 -18.87 22.33
C GLN A 52 -16.11 -18.41 22.19
N GLY A 53 -16.61 -18.32 20.96
CA GLY A 53 -18.00 -17.98 20.65
C GLY A 53 -18.96 -19.15 20.80
N CYS A 54 -18.48 -20.33 21.19
CA CYS A 54 -19.25 -21.57 21.23
C CYS A 54 -19.93 -21.91 19.89
N THR A 55 -19.32 -21.56 18.75
CA THR A 55 -19.84 -21.85 17.42
C THR A 55 -19.17 -23.08 16.80
N SER A 56 -19.88 -23.72 15.88
CA SER A 56 -19.34 -24.77 15.03
C SER A 56 -18.22 -24.23 14.13
N GLU A 57 -17.19 -25.03 13.83
CA GLU A 57 -16.01 -24.56 13.07
C GLU A 57 -16.34 -24.10 11.65
N GLY A 58 -17.43 -24.60 11.07
CA GLY A 58 -17.94 -24.14 9.78
C GLY A 58 -18.84 -22.90 9.87
N GLY A 59 -19.34 -22.55 11.07
CA GLY A 59 -20.25 -21.43 11.29
C GLY A 59 -19.53 -20.10 11.50
N CYS A 60 -20.24 -19.00 11.29
CA CYS A 60 -19.70 -17.67 11.60
C CYS A 60 -19.82 -17.37 13.11
N PRO A 61 -18.73 -16.91 13.78
CA PRO A 61 -18.78 -16.50 15.19
C PRO A 61 -19.44 -15.12 15.40
N ILE A 62 -19.67 -14.35 14.34
CA ILE A 62 -20.24 -12.99 14.37
C ILE A 62 -21.73 -12.99 14.01
N CYS A 63 -22.13 -13.71 12.96
CA CYS A 63 -23.49 -13.71 12.43
C CYS A 63 -24.14 -15.10 12.39
N LYS A 64 -25.44 -15.14 12.11
CA LYS A 64 -26.27 -16.36 12.08
C LYS A 64 -26.33 -17.03 10.71
N THR A 65 -25.65 -16.52 9.68
CA THR A 65 -25.65 -17.12 8.33
C THR A 65 -25.30 -18.61 8.36
N LEU A 66 -26.13 -19.43 7.73
CA LEU A 66 -25.95 -20.86 7.66
C LEU A 66 -24.73 -21.22 6.80
N ASN A 67 -24.07 -22.34 7.12
CA ASN A 67 -22.94 -22.85 6.34
C ASN A 67 -23.29 -23.13 4.87
N SER A 68 -24.58 -23.28 4.54
CA SER A 68 -25.08 -23.46 3.17
C SER A 68 -25.24 -22.16 2.39
N GLU A 69 -25.10 -21.00 3.03
CA GLU A 69 -25.39 -19.67 2.47
C GLU A 69 -24.18 -18.73 2.57
N GLN A 70 -23.11 -19.13 3.26
CA GLN A 70 -21.93 -18.28 3.50
C GLN A 70 -21.23 -17.74 2.24
N GLY A 71 -21.43 -18.35 1.07
CA GLY A 71 -20.87 -17.91 -0.20
C GLY A 71 -21.77 -16.92 -0.96
N LEU A 72 -22.92 -16.56 -0.40
CA LEU A 72 -23.82 -15.53 -0.91
C LEU A 72 -23.48 -14.18 -0.26
N LEU A 73 -23.71 -13.11 -1.03
CA LEU A 73 -23.63 -11.74 -0.55
C LEU A 73 -25.05 -11.18 -0.48
N ASP A 74 -25.76 -11.61 0.55
CA ASP A 74 -27.12 -11.14 0.84
C ASP A 74 -27.05 -9.81 1.61
N GLU A 75 -28.19 -9.16 1.83
CA GLU A 75 -28.31 -8.02 2.75
C GLU A 75 -27.77 -8.37 4.16
N GLU A 76 -27.64 -7.34 5.03
CA GLU A 76 -27.01 -7.47 6.34
C GLU A 76 -27.44 -8.75 7.06
N SER A 77 -26.47 -9.63 7.29
CA SER A 77 -26.73 -10.89 7.99
C SER A 77 -27.05 -10.58 9.45
N ASP A 78 -28.12 -11.19 9.94
CA ASP A 78 -28.46 -11.08 11.35
C ASP A 78 -27.25 -11.47 12.23
N LEU A 79 -26.86 -10.55 13.10
CA LEU A 79 -25.82 -10.81 14.07
C LEU A 79 -26.25 -11.80 15.14
N ARG A 80 -25.25 -12.42 15.76
CA ARG A 80 -25.46 -13.18 16.98
C ARG A 80 -25.72 -12.24 18.16
N ASN A 81 -26.80 -12.53 18.86
CA ASN A 81 -27.15 -11.86 20.09
C ASN A 81 -26.76 -12.73 21.31
N ARG A 82 -26.34 -12.06 22.38
CA ARG A 82 -25.90 -12.68 23.64
C ARG A 82 -27.01 -13.52 24.26
N GLU A 83 -28.17 -12.92 24.49
CA GLU A 83 -29.31 -13.54 25.17
C GLU A 83 -29.82 -14.76 24.40
N GLU A 84 -29.97 -14.64 23.07
CA GLU A 84 -30.38 -15.77 22.23
C GLU A 84 -29.39 -16.94 22.31
N THR A 85 -28.09 -16.64 22.29
CA THR A 85 -27.01 -17.64 22.37
C THR A 85 -27.03 -18.34 23.73
N LEU A 86 -27.07 -17.57 24.82
CA LEU A 86 -27.07 -18.11 26.18
C LEU A 86 -28.34 -18.89 26.49
N ASP A 87 -29.50 -18.43 26.03
CA ASP A 87 -30.77 -19.12 26.22
C ASP A 87 -30.81 -20.45 25.47
N ALA A 88 -30.23 -20.52 24.26
CA ALA A 88 -30.12 -21.77 23.52
C ALA A 88 -29.24 -22.78 24.25
N ILE A 89 -28.10 -22.35 24.79
CA ILE A 89 -27.19 -23.20 25.56
C ILE A 89 -27.82 -23.61 26.90
N ARG A 90 -28.47 -22.68 27.61
CA ARG A 90 -29.14 -22.94 28.89
C ARG A 90 -30.26 -23.98 28.73
N LYS A 91 -31.09 -23.85 27.69
CA LYS A 91 -32.15 -24.83 27.38
C LYS A 91 -31.55 -26.21 27.14
N TYR A 92 -30.52 -26.29 26.30
CA TYR A 92 -29.81 -27.55 26.08
C TYR A 92 -29.25 -28.17 27.38
N MET A 93 -28.70 -27.35 28.29
CA MET A 93 -28.21 -27.85 29.58
C MET A 93 -29.33 -28.44 30.44
N MET A 94 -30.56 -27.93 30.33
CA MET A 94 -31.73 -28.41 31.06
C MET A 94 -32.35 -29.66 30.44
N ASP A 95 -32.53 -29.69 29.11
CA ASP A 95 -33.34 -30.71 28.41
C ASP A 95 -32.53 -31.68 27.53
N GLN A 96 -31.23 -31.42 27.34
CA GLN A 96 -30.32 -32.15 26.44
C GLN A 96 -30.75 -32.18 24.96
N ASN A 97 -31.67 -31.30 24.54
CA ASN A 97 -32.17 -31.22 23.18
C ASN A 97 -31.27 -30.34 22.29
N ILE A 98 -30.50 -30.99 21.41
CA ILE A 98 -29.51 -30.31 20.56
C ILE A 98 -30.11 -29.53 19.38
N THR A 99 -31.42 -29.64 19.12
CA THR A 99 -32.06 -29.11 17.89
C THR A 99 -31.84 -27.60 17.73
N ARG A 100 -32.04 -26.83 18.81
CA ARG A 100 -31.85 -25.38 18.80
C ARG A 100 -30.38 -24.99 18.61
N LEU A 101 -29.45 -25.75 19.22
CA LEU A 101 -28.02 -25.53 19.02
C LEU A 101 -27.60 -25.81 17.57
N LYS A 102 -28.10 -26.88 16.95
CA LYS A 102 -27.83 -27.18 15.53
C LYS A 102 -28.35 -26.09 14.60
N LEU A 103 -29.56 -25.56 14.86
CA LEU A 103 -30.14 -24.47 14.06
C LEU A 103 -29.28 -23.20 14.12
N LEU A 104 -28.75 -22.86 15.30
CA LEU A 104 -27.91 -21.69 15.51
C LEU A 104 -26.41 -21.94 15.24
N GLY A 105 -26.03 -23.17 14.87
CA GLY A 105 -24.64 -23.57 14.68
C GLY A 105 -23.78 -23.45 15.93
N LEU A 106 -24.35 -23.71 17.12
CA LEU A 106 -23.71 -23.61 18.43
C LEU A 106 -23.23 -24.98 18.96
N LYS A 107 -22.22 -24.93 19.83
CA LYS A 107 -21.66 -26.08 20.54
C LYS A 107 -22.24 -26.15 21.97
N PRO A 108 -22.40 -27.35 22.54
CA PRO A 108 -22.99 -27.59 23.85
C PRO A 108 -22.00 -27.28 24.99
N THR A 109 -21.59 -26.03 25.17
CA THR A 109 -20.66 -25.64 26.24
C THR A 109 -21.00 -24.27 26.78
N TRP A 110 -21.01 -24.11 28.10
CA TRP A 110 -21.22 -22.81 28.73
C TRP A 110 -20.01 -21.91 28.43
N PRO A 111 -20.23 -20.72 27.85
CA PRO A 111 -19.13 -19.80 27.60
C PRO A 111 -18.69 -19.09 28.89
N TRP A 112 -17.38 -18.84 29.03
CA TRP A 112 -16.81 -18.06 30.15
C TRP A 112 -17.36 -16.64 30.27
N TRP A 113 -17.85 -16.07 29.17
CA TRP A 113 -18.45 -14.74 29.10
C TRP A 113 -19.95 -14.75 29.43
N GLY A 114 -20.59 -15.92 29.55
CA GLY A 114 -22.03 -16.01 29.77
C GLY A 114 -22.47 -15.31 31.06
N ASP A 115 -21.60 -15.34 32.06
CA ASP A 115 -21.81 -14.78 33.39
C ASP A 115 -21.26 -13.35 33.55
N ILE A 116 -20.65 -12.78 32.50
CA ILE A 116 -20.16 -11.39 32.50
C ILE A 116 -21.30 -10.46 32.05
N PRO A 117 -21.74 -9.51 32.89
CA PRO A 117 -22.86 -8.63 32.56
C PRO A 117 -22.61 -7.78 31.31
N GLY A 118 -23.53 -7.84 30.35
CA GLY A 118 -23.51 -7.02 29.14
C GLY A 118 -22.46 -7.40 28.08
N LEU A 119 -21.69 -8.48 28.27
CA LEU A 119 -20.68 -8.90 27.30
C LEU A 119 -21.28 -9.78 26.20
N ASN A 120 -21.42 -9.23 24.99
CA ASN A 120 -21.69 -10.01 23.78
C ASN A 120 -20.38 -10.30 23.04
N LEU A 121 -19.75 -11.44 23.31
CA LEU A 121 -18.45 -11.76 22.72
C LEU A 121 -18.49 -11.82 21.17
N SER A 122 -19.62 -12.19 20.57
CA SER A 122 -19.78 -12.21 19.11
C SER A 122 -19.56 -10.84 18.46
N ALA A 123 -19.89 -9.74 19.16
CA ALA A 123 -19.65 -8.38 18.70
C ALA A 123 -18.19 -7.93 18.91
N CYS A 124 -17.42 -8.63 19.76
CA CYS A 124 -16.02 -8.31 20.04
C CYS A 124 -15.05 -9.02 19.09
N PHE A 125 -15.49 -10.02 18.31
CA PHE A 125 -14.57 -10.74 17.44
C PHE A 125 -14.06 -9.84 16.33
N THR A 126 -12.73 -9.73 16.26
CA THR A 126 -12.10 -8.91 15.23
C THR A 126 -11.72 -9.75 14.02
N PRO A 127 -11.77 -9.17 12.80
CA PRO A 127 -11.18 -9.78 11.65
C PRO A 127 -9.66 -9.90 11.78
N ASP A 128 -9.07 -10.95 11.19
CA ASP A 128 -7.64 -11.25 11.29
C ASP A 128 -6.95 -11.07 9.93
N LEU A 129 -6.12 -10.03 9.84
CA LEU A 129 -5.41 -9.67 8.61
C LEU A 129 -4.47 -10.78 8.15
N LEU A 130 -3.74 -11.41 9.07
CA LEU A 130 -2.76 -12.42 8.71
C LEU A 130 -3.45 -13.74 8.35
N HIS A 131 -4.26 -14.31 9.26
CA HIS A 131 -4.78 -15.66 9.10
C HIS A 131 -6.03 -15.75 8.20
N GLN A 132 -6.83 -14.69 8.12
CA GLN A 132 -8.04 -14.67 7.28
C GLN A 132 -7.76 -14.08 5.90
N ALA A 133 -7.20 -12.87 5.80
CA ALA A 133 -6.98 -12.24 4.50
C ALA A 133 -5.74 -12.80 3.77
N TYR A 134 -4.54 -12.69 4.34
CA TYR A 134 -3.30 -13.10 3.67
C TYR A 134 -3.14 -14.61 3.53
N GLN A 135 -3.15 -15.34 4.65
CA GLN A 135 -2.97 -16.79 4.62
C GLN A 135 -4.24 -17.51 4.17
N GLY A 136 -5.40 -17.00 4.55
CA GLY A 136 -6.70 -17.55 4.19
C GLY A 136 -7.04 -17.30 2.73
N VAL A 137 -7.55 -16.12 2.42
CA VAL A 137 -8.07 -15.78 1.09
C VAL A 137 -6.95 -15.80 0.05
N PHE A 138 -5.87 -15.04 0.27
CA PHE A 138 -4.83 -14.94 -0.76
C PHE A 138 -4.05 -16.24 -0.96
N LYS A 139 -3.39 -16.74 0.07
CA LYS A 139 -2.51 -17.92 -0.07
C LYS A 139 -3.29 -19.21 -0.28
N SER A 140 -4.37 -19.46 0.48
CA SER A 140 -5.07 -20.75 0.41
C SER A 140 -6.03 -20.86 -0.78
N HIS A 141 -6.53 -19.73 -1.28
CA HIS A 141 -7.49 -19.70 -2.38
C HIS A 141 -6.94 -19.04 -3.65
N ILE A 142 -6.64 -17.74 -3.63
CA ILE A 142 -6.22 -17.00 -4.85
C ILE A 142 -5.00 -17.65 -5.53
N VAL A 143 -3.93 -17.95 -4.78
CA VAL A 143 -2.74 -18.62 -5.34
C VAL A 143 -3.09 -19.99 -5.94
N ARG A 144 -3.97 -20.74 -5.28
CA ARG A 144 -4.40 -22.07 -5.75
C ARG A 144 -5.26 -21.98 -7.02
N TRP A 145 -6.16 -20.99 -7.09
CA TRP A 145 -6.95 -20.69 -8.28
C TRP A 145 -6.02 -20.43 -9.48
N MET A 146 -5.02 -19.57 -9.30
CA MET A 146 -4.11 -19.22 -10.38
C MET A 146 -3.23 -20.40 -10.82
N LYS A 147 -2.75 -21.24 -9.89
CA LYS A 147 -2.01 -22.46 -10.24
C LYS A 147 -2.82 -23.42 -11.12
N HIS A 148 -4.12 -23.50 -10.89
CA HIS A 148 -4.99 -24.35 -11.71
C HIS A 148 -5.31 -23.72 -13.06
N ILE A 149 -5.65 -22.43 -13.09
CA ILE A 149 -6.10 -21.74 -14.31
C ILE A 149 -4.93 -21.51 -15.29
N ILE A 150 -3.77 -21.10 -14.77
CA ILE A 150 -2.58 -20.77 -15.58
C ILE A 150 -1.69 -21.99 -15.77
N GLY A 151 -1.71 -22.91 -14.81
CA GLY A 151 -0.77 -24.03 -14.72
C GLY A 151 0.40 -23.71 -13.81
N THR A 152 0.69 -24.65 -12.90
CA THR A 152 1.72 -24.51 -11.86
C THR A 152 3.11 -24.16 -12.43
N HIS A 153 3.53 -24.86 -13.48
CA HIS A 153 4.86 -24.67 -14.09
C HIS A 153 4.99 -23.30 -14.78
N VAL A 154 3.93 -22.86 -15.46
CA VAL A 154 3.90 -21.55 -16.13
C VAL A 154 4.00 -20.43 -15.10
N LEU A 155 3.22 -20.51 -14.03
CA LEU A 155 3.25 -19.53 -12.95
C LEU A 155 4.62 -19.48 -12.24
N ASP A 156 5.22 -20.63 -11.97
CA ASP A 156 6.55 -20.70 -11.37
C ASP A 156 7.61 -20.06 -12.28
N ASN A 157 7.57 -20.31 -13.59
CA ASN A 157 8.49 -19.70 -14.55
C ASN A 157 8.34 -18.18 -14.64
N TRP A 158 7.11 -17.66 -14.62
CA TRP A 158 6.87 -16.21 -14.62
C TRP A 158 7.40 -15.54 -13.35
N LEU A 159 7.16 -16.14 -12.18
CA LEU A 159 7.67 -15.59 -10.91
C LEU A 159 9.19 -15.73 -10.78
N LEU A 160 9.76 -16.76 -11.41
CA LEU A 160 11.21 -16.98 -11.50
C LEU A 160 11.91 -15.95 -12.39
N ALA A 161 11.29 -15.55 -13.51
CA ALA A 161 11.82 -14.54 -14.42
C ALA A 161 11.43 -13.10 -14.03
N MET A 162 10.75 -12.91 -12.90
CA MET A 162 10.34 -11.59 -12.43
C MET A 162 11.54 -10.65 -12.23
N PRO A 163 11.52 -9.43 -12.79
CA PRO A 163 12.54 -8.43 -12.53
C PRO A 163 12.73 -8.19 -11.03
N GLN A 164 13.97 -7.98 -10.61
CA GLN A 164 14.26 -7.70 -9.21
C GLN A 164 13.92 -6.24 -8.87
N ALA A 165 13.43 -6.03 -7.64
CA ALA A 165 13.27 -4.71 -7.04
C ALA A 165 13.57 -4.82 -5.53
N GLU A 166 14.10 -3.75 -4.93
CA GLU A 166 14.37 -3.74 -3.50
C GLU A 166 13.07 -3.94 -2.71
N GLY A 167 13.09 -4.72 -1.64
CA GLY A 167 11.91 -4.97 -0.81
C GLY A 167 10.96 -6.07 -1.31
N LEU A 168 11.16 -6.63 -2.51
CA LEU A 168 10.45 -7.82 -2.98
C LEU A 168 11.30 -9.10 -2.86
N THR A 169 10.65 -10.24 -2.61
CA THR A 169 11.33 -11.54 -2.64
C THR A 169 11.44 -12.02 -4.08
N HIS A 170 12.64 -12.41 -4.51
CA HIS A 170 12.82 -13.09 -5.78
C HIS A 170 12.64 -14.61 -5.62
N PHE A 171 11.63 -15.16 -6.29
CA PHE A 171 11.28 -16.59 -6.23
C PHE A 171 12.10 -17.40 -7.25
N ALA A 172 13.40 -17.54 -7.01
CA ALA A 172 14.35 -18.15 -7.95
C ALA A 172 14.08 -19.62 -8.33
N LYS A 173 13.14 -20.29 -7.66
CA LYS A 173 12.67 -21.66 -7.96
C LYS A 173 11.15 -21.73 -8.14
N GLY A 174 10.50 -20.59 -8.41
CA GLY A 174 9.06 -20.46 -8.33
C GLY A 174 8.53 -20.54 -6.88
N ILE A 175 7.21 -20.70 -6.76
CA ILE A 175 6.48 -20.72 -5.48
C ILE A 175 6.01 -22.11 -5.09
N THR A 176 6.02 -23.09 -6.00
CA THR A 176 5.61 -24.47 -5.70
C THR A 176 6.51 -25.21 -4.71
N PRO A 177 7.85 -25.08 -4.77
CA PRO A 177 8.73 -25.73 -3.81
C PRO A 177 8.64 -25.17 -2.38
N VAL A 178 7.96 -24.03 -2.17
CA VAL A 178 7.88 -23.36 -0.87
C VAL A 178 6.87 -24.09 0.02
N SER A 179 7.37 -24.98 0.87
CA SER A 179 6.57 -25.75 1.82
C SER A 179 6.17 -24.94 3.06
N GLN A 180 7.07 -24.08 3.55
CA GLN A 180 6.85 -23.21 4.70
C GLN A 180 6.98 -21.75 4.29
N TRP A 181 5.88 -21.02 4.38
CA TRP A 181 5.82 -19.59 4.05
C TRP A 181 6.00 -18.76 5.30
N THR A 182 6.88 -17.77 5.23
CA THR A 182 6.89 -16.67 6.22
C THR A 182 5.84 -15.64 5.85
N GLY A 183 5.30 -14.91 6.85
CA GLY A 183 4.37 -13.80 6.59
C GLY A 183 4.96 -12.75 5.64
N ARG A 184 6.26 -12.46 5.76
CA ARG A 184 6.99 -11.56 4.85
C ARG A 184 6.98 -12.04 3.40
N GLN A 185 7.28 -13.31 3.14
CA GLN A 185 7.24 -13.87 1.78
C GLN A 185 5.83 -13.83 1.20
N SER A 186 4.80 -14.09 2.00
CA SER A 186 3.41 -14.01 1.54
C SER A 186 3.00 -12.58 1.16
N LYS A 187 3.36 -11.58 1.98
CA LYS A 187 3.13 -10.15 1.68
C LYS A 187 3.86 -9.73 0.39
N GLN A 188 5.12 -10.13 0.24
CA GLN A 188 5.92 -9.81 -0.94
C GLN A 188 5.45 -10.56 -2.20
N LEU A 189 4.90 -11.78 -2.08
CA LEU A 189 4.25 -12.46 -3.20
C LEU A 189 3.01 -11.67 -3.64
N LEU A 190 2.14 -11.29 -2.72
CA LEU A 190 0.94 -10.49 -3.05
C LEU A 190 1.31 -9.23 -3.83
N ALA A 191 2.37 -8.54 -3.41
CA ALA A 191 2.85 -7.32 -4.03
C ALA A 191 3.29 -7.44 -5.49
N GLN A 192 3.60 -8.64 -5.97
CA GLN A 192 3.93 -8.91 -7.37
C GLN A 192 2.88 -9.78 -8.08
N PHE A 193 1.85 -10.24 -7.37
CA PHE A 193 1.01 -11.34 -7.81
C PHE A 193 0.10 -10.95 -8.98
N LEU A 194 -0.74 -9.94 -8.79
CA LEU A 194 -1.72 -9.52 -9.80
C LEU A 194 -1.06 -9.24 -11.17
N PRO A 195 -0.06 -8.34 -11.30
CA PRO A 195 0.57 -8.07 -12.59
C PRO A 195 1.26 -9.30 -13.21
N ALA A 196 1.70 -10.27 -12.40
CA ALA A 196 2.30 -11.50 -12.91
C ALA A 196 1.27 -12.43 -13.57
N VAL A 197 0.08 -12.57 -12.98
CA VAL A 197 -0.90 -13.58 -13.38
C VAL A 197 -1.84 -13.14 -14.49
N ILE A 198 -2.09 -11.82 -14.64
CA ILE A 198 -3.10 -11.27 -15.56
C ILE A 198 -2.99 -11.81 -16.98
N GLY A 199 -1.77 -12.04 -17.48
CA GLY A 199 -1.57 -12.54 -18.83
C GLY A 199 -2.17 -13.91 -19.11
N GLY A 200 -2.34 -14.73 -18.07
CA GLY A 200 -2.95 -16.05 -18.16
C GLY A 200 -4.45 -16.06 -17.88
N LEU A 201 -5.08 -14.90 -17.65
CA LEU A 201 -6.48 -14.80 -17.25
C LEU A 201 -7.35 -14.41 -18.43
N ASN A 202 -8.08 -15.40 -18.95
CA ASN A 202 -9.13 -15.20 -19.93
C ASN A 202 -10.41 -15.85 -19.40
N PRO A 203 -11.59 -15.20 -19.45
CA PRO A 203 -11.81 -13.86 -20.00
C PRO A 203 -11.26 -12.76 -19.05
N PRO A 204 -11.09 -11.50 -19.52
CA PRO A 204 -10.44 -10.43 -18.76
C PRO A 204 -11.07 -10.10 -17.39
N GLU A 205 -12.37 -10.36 -17.24
CA GLU A 205 -13.15 -10.23 -16.01
C GLU A 205 -12.58 -11.09 -14.87
N LEU A 206 -11.90 -12.19 -15.19
CA LEU A 206 -11.18 -12.98 -14.19
C LEU A 206 -10.03 -12.17 -13.57
N GLY A 207 -9.36 -11.31 -14.35
CA GLY A 207 -8.37 -10.37 -13.85
C GLY A 207 -8.96 -9.29 -12.95
N GLU A 208 -10.19 -8.85 -13.24
CA GLU A 208 -10.96 -7.96 -12.38
C GLU A 208 -11.36 -8.63 -11.05
N MET A 209 -11.88 -9.85 -11.10
CA MET A 209 -12.23 -10.65 -9.92
C MET A 209 -11.05 -10.82 -8.96
N ILE A 210 -9.84 -11.07 -9.49
CA ILE A 210 -8.64 -11.15 -8.65
C ILE A 210 -8.20 -9.76 -8.16
N ARG A 211 -8.27 -8.74 -9.01
CA ARG A 211 -7.93 -7.36 -8.65
C ARG A 211 -8.71 -6.89 -7.42
N VAL A 212 -10.03 -7.08 -7.39
CA VAL A 212 -10.87 -6.55 -6.31
C VAL A 212 -10.52 -7.18 -4.96
N LEU A 213 -10.20 -8.48 -4.92
CA LEU A 213 -9.70 -9.12 -3.69
C LEU A 213 -8.31 -8.61 -3.29
N VAL A 214 -7.42 -8.37 -4.25
CA VAL A 214 -6.09 -7.78 -3.95
C VAL A 214 -6.24 -6.35 -3.44
N ASN A 215 -7.12 -5.54 -4.03
CA ASN A 215 -7.44 -4.19 -3.56
C ASN A 215 -7.98 -4.23 -2.13
N PHE A 216 -8.95 -5.09 -1.85
CA PHE A 216 -9.52 -5.27 -0.52
C PHE A 216 -8.40 -5.50 0.50
N ILE A 217 -7.51 -6.48 0.26
CA ILE A 217 -6.39 -6.79 1.14
C ILE A 217 -5.41 -5.61 1.27
N TYR A 218 -5.15 -4.86 0.19
CA TYR A 218 -4.26 -3.70 0.22
C TYR A 218 -4.81 -2.52 1.02
N ARG A 219 -6.13 -2.29 0.99
CA ARG A 219 -6.79 -1.25 1.77
C ARG A 219 -6.75 -1.56 3.27
N LEU A 220 -6.93 -2.82 3.64
CA LEU A 220 -6.87 -3.28 5.04
C LEU A 220 -5.56 -2.97 5.78
N HIS A 221 -4.50 -2.63 5.05
CA HIS A 221 -3.20 -2.30 5.60
C HIS A 221 -3.00 -0.82 5.93
N ALA A 222 -3.94 0.05 5.56
CA ALA A 222 -3.86 1.46 5.90
C ALA A 222 -4.09 1.68 7.39
N LEU A 223 -3.33 2.60 8.00
CA LEU A 223 -3.50 3.01 9.39
C LEU A 223 -4.68 3.98 9.59
N SER A 224 -5.28 4.43 8.49
CA SER A 224 -6.49 5.23 8.48
C SER A 224 -7.31 4.90 7.24
N LEU A 225 -8.62 4.72 7.42
CA LEU A 225 -9.57 4.46 6.34
C LEU A 225 -10.68 5.50 6.39
N THR A 226 -11.03 6.07 5.23
CA THR A 226 -12.15 7.00 5.08
C THR A 226 -13.43 6.24 4.71
N GLU A 227 -14.61 6.85 4.86
CA GLU A 227 -15.87 6.24 4.38
C GLU A 227 -15.84 5.89 2.88
N TRP A 228 -15.05 6.63 2.09
CA TRP A 228 -14.82 6.27 0.70
C TRP A 228 -14.03 4.97 0.55
N ASP A 229 -13.01 4.74 1.38
CA ASP A 229 -12.24 3.49 1.35
C ASP A 229 -13.10 2.31 1.78
N LEU A 230 -13.96 2.51 2.78
CA LEU A 230 -14.93 1.51 3.24
C LEU A 230 -15.96 1.17 2.16
N GLY A 231 -16.54 2.17 1.50
CA GLY A 231 -17.42 1.95 0.34
C GLY A 231 -16.71 1.23 -0.80
N ALA A 232 -15.45 1.58 -1.09
CA ALA A 232 -14.67 0.89 -2.10
C ALA A 232 -14.36 -0.58 -1.73
N MET A 233 -14.24 -0.90 -0.44
CA MET A 233 -14.10 -2.28 0.04
C MET A 233 -15.41 -3.08 -0.13
N GLU A 234 -16.56 -2.46 0.15
CA GLU A 234 -17.88 -3.06 -0.09
C GLU A 234 -18.08 -3.33 -1.59
N ASP A 235 -17.73 -2.36 -2.45
CA ASP A 235 -17.74 -2.51 -3.91
C ASP A 235 -16.81 -3.62 -4.40
N ASP A 236 -15.57 -3.67 -3.88
CA ASP A 236 -14.60 -4.72 -4.22
C ASP A 236 -15.17 -6.11 -3.87
N LEU A 237 -15.84 -6.26 -2.72
CA LEU A 237 -16.49 -7.52 -2.33
C LEU A 237 -17.69 -7.85 -3.22
N LYS A 238 -18.54 -6.86 -3.52
CA LYS A 238 -19.69 -7.01 -4.43
C LYS A 238 -19.27 -7.51 -5.80
N THR A 239 -18.30 -6.83 -6.43
CA THR A 239 -17.77 -7.23 -7.74
C THR A 239 -17.16 -8.63 -7.69
N PHE A 240 -16.51 -9.04 -6.60
CA PHE A 240 -16.05 -10.42 -6.47
C PHE A 240 -17.22 -11.42 -6.50
N HIS A 241 -18.30 -11.16 -5.75
CA HIS A 241 -19.46 -12.06 -5.71
C HIS A 241 -20.23 -12.12 -7.04
N GLU A 242 -20.22 -11.05 -7.83
CA GLU A 242 -20.76 -11.02 -9.19
C GLU A 242 -19.93 -11.86 -10.18
N LEU A 243 -18.61 -11.98 -9.95
CA LEU A 243 -17.67 -12.63 -10.88
C LEU A 243 -17.21 -14.03 -10.47
N LYS A 244 -17.47 -14.48 -9.22
CA LYS A 244 -16.99 -15.75 -8.68
C LYS A 244 -17.42 -16.99 -9.48
N GLU A 245 -18.52 -16.91 -10.24
CA GLU A 245 -18.98 -17.98 -11.14
C GLU A 245 -17.93 -18.34 -12.20
N LEU A 246 -17.07 -17.38 -12.57
CA LEU A 246 -15.96 -17.62 -13.50
C LEU A 246 -15.03 -18.75 -13.03
N LEU A 247 -14.89 -18.98 -11.72
CA LEU A 247 -14.12 -20.11 -11.17
C LEU A 247 -14.79 -21.47 -11.42
N VAL A 248 -16.12 -21.50 -11.53
CA VAL A 248 -16.89 -22.69 -11.93
C VAL A 248 -16.75 -22.91 -13.42
N LEU A 249 -16.91 -21.86 -14.23
CA LEU A 249 -16.75 -21.92 -15.69
C LEU A 249 -15.35 -22.34 -16.12
N LYS A 250 -14.32 -22.00 -15.32
CA LYS A 250 -12.93 -22.46 -15.52
C LYS A 250 -12.62 -23.83 -14.95
N GLY A 251 -13.62 -24.54 -14.44
CA GLY A 251 -13.49 -25.91 -13.94
C GLY A 251 -12.75 -26.03 -12.60
N PHE A 252 -12.43 -24.91 -11.93
CA PHE A 252 -11.79 -24.97 -10.62
C PHE A 252 -12.73 -25.54 -9.56
N TYR A 253 -13.99 -25.10 -9.60
CA TYR A 253 -15.07 -25.61 -8.76
C TYR A 253 -16.14 -26.28 -9.61
N LYS A 254 -16.76 -27.33 -9.05
CA LYS A 254 -17.89 -28.02 -9.70
C LYS A 254 -19.19 -27.21 -9.65
N SER A 255 -19.34 -26.36 -8.63
CA SER A 255 -20.51 -25.49 -8.43
C SER A 255 -20.18 -24.37 -7.47
N GLU A 256 -21.00 -23.32 -7.47
CA GLU A 256 -20.90 -22.21 -6.54
C GLU A 256 -21.08 -22.59 -5.07
N ARG A 257 -21.74 -23.73 -4.77
CA ARG A 257 -21.91 -24.22 -3.40
C ARG A 257 -20.59 -24.40 -2.66
N ARG A 258 -19.47 -24.50 -3.39
CA ARG A 258 -18.15 -24.59 -2.77
C ARG A 258 -17.74 -23.30 -2.05
N PHE A 259 -18.21 -22.13 -2.47
CA PHE A 259 -17.92 -20.87 -1.77
C PHE A 259 -18.53 -20.81 -0.37
N ASN A 260 -19.65 -21.52 -0.15
CA ASN A 260 -20.28 -21.66 1.17
C ASN A 260 -19.38 -22.39 2.19
N GLN A 261 -18.35 -23.10 1.71
CA GLN A 261 -17.39 -23.84 2.53
C GLN A 261 -16.05 -23.10 2.64
N ILE A 262 -16.05 -21.77 2.43
CA ILE A 262 -14.89 -20.91 2.59
C ILE A 262 -15.22 -19.84 3.63
N PRO A 263 -15.14 -20.17 4.94
CA PRO A 263 -15.59 -19.25 5.98
C PRO A 263 -14.77 -17.95 6.04
N LYS A 264 -13.50 -18.01 5.66
CA LYS A 264 -12.60 -16.84 5.60
C LYS A 264 -13.00 -15.84 4.51
N LEU A 265 -13.65 -16.32 3.45
CA LEU A 265 -14.20 -15.45 2.39
C LEU A 265 -15.49 -14.79 2.88
N HIS A 266 -16.37 -15.56 3.53
CA HIS A 266 -17.55 -15.02 4.21
C HIS A 266 -17.17 -13.94 5.23
N MET A 267 -16.09 -14.16 5.99
CA MET A 267 -15.61 -13.22 6.99
C MET A 267 -15.28 -11.83 6.42
N LEU A 268 -14.93 -11.73 5.13
CA LEU A 268 -14.66 -10.43 4.47
C LEU A 268 -15.84 -9.45 4.59
N ARG A 269 -17.08 -9.95 4.66
CA ARG A 269 -18.28 -9.12 4.81
C ARG A 269 -18.35 -8.35 6.13
N HIS A 270 -17.67 -8.84 7.17
CA HIS A 270 -17.72 -8.24 8.51
C HIS A 270 -16.64 -7.17 8.72
N TRP A 271 -15.69 -7.03 7.80
CA TRP A 271 -14.54 -6.14 7.99
C TRP A 271 -14.91 -4.67 8.06
N VAL A 272 -15.74 -4.19 7.13
CA VAL A 272 -16.10 -2.77 7.08
C VAL A 272 -16.85 -2.35 8.35
N ARG A 273 -17.82 -3.16 8.78
CA ARG A 273 -18.47 -2.99 10.07
C ARG A 273 -17.48 -3.00 11.24
N SER A 274 -16.62 -4.00 11.30
CA SER A 274 -15.62 -4.11 12.37
C SER A 274 -14.70 -2.90 12.41
N ILE A 275 -14.34 -2.34 11.25
CA ILE A 275 -13.50 -1.14 11.17
C ILE A 275 -14.24 0.10 11.69
N ARG A 276 -15.53 0.24 11.37
CA ARG A 276 -16.38 1.32 11.92
C ARG A 276 -16.51 1.21 13.45
N GLU A 277 -16.63 0.00 13.97
CA GLU A 277 -16.84 -0.25 15.40
C GLU A 277 -15.55 -0.21 16.23
N LEU A 278 -14.43 -0.70 15.69
CA LEU A 278 -13.20 -0.99 16.45
C LEU A 278 -11.94 -0.27 15.92
N GLY A 279 -12.05 0.48 14.82
CA GLY A 279 -10.92 1.15 14.18
C GLY A 279 -10.20 0.27 13.15
N THR A 280 -9.04 0.70 12.68
CA THR A 280 -8.32 0.01 11.60
C THR A 280 -7.66 -1.30 12.06
N PRO A 281 -7.42 -2.27 11.15
CA PRO A 281 -6.95 -3.60 11.52
C PRO A 281 -5.58 -3.68 12.19
N ASP A 282 -4.77 -2.63 12.08
CA ASP A 282 -3.48 -2.54 12.78
C ASP A 282 -3.66 -2.57 14.30
N GLY A 283 -4.75 -2.01 14.84
CA GLY A 283 -5.05 -1.97 16.27
C GLY A 283 -5.42 -3.33 16.89
N TYR A 284 -5.78 -4.33 16.08
CA TYR A 284 -6.22 -5.64 16.56
C TYR A 284 -5.67 -6.82 15.73
N ASN A 285 -4.52 -6.63 15.08
CA ASN A 285 -3.86 -7.70 14.33
C ASN A 285 -3.25 -8.78 15.25
N THR A 286 -3.16 -10.02 14.76
CA THR A 286 -2.57 -11.13 15.51
C THR A 286 -1.07 -11.31 15.29
N GLU A 287 -0.38 -10.42 14.56
CA GLU A 287 1.05 -10.58 14.27
C GLU A 287 1.90 -10.41 15.55
N ALA A 288 1.55 -9.41 16.38
CA ALA A 288 2.20 -9.18 17.66
C ALA A 288 2.08 -10.38 18.64
N PRO A 289 0.88 -10.93 18.93
CA PRO A 289 0.78 -12.11 19.78
C PRO A 289 1.37 -13.38 19.14
N GLU A 290 1.44 -13.50 17.81
CA GLU A 290 2.16 -14.62 17.19
C GLU A 290 3.67 -14.56 17.48
N HIS A 291 4.24 -13.35 17.61
CA HIS A 291 5.63 -13.22 18.07
C HIS A 291 5.80 -13.76 19.49
N LEU A 292 4.83 -13.55 20.38
CA LEU A 292 4.83 -14.10 21.74
C LEU A 292 4.77 -15.64 21.75
N HIS A 293 4.22 -16.29 20.72
CA HIS A 293 4.31 -17.77 20.61
C HIS A 293 5.76 -18.26 20.48
N ILE A 294 6.68 -17.44 19.98
CA ILE A 294 8.10 -17.81 19.95
C ILE A 294 8.59 -17.97 21.39
N GLU A 295 8.31 -16.97 22.23
CA GLU A 295 8.78 -16.89 23.60
C GLU A 295 8.05 -17.84 24.54
N TYR A 296 6.72 -17.93 24.47
CA TYR A 296 5.91 -18.71 25.42
C TYR A 296 5.55 -20.11 24.94
N ALA A 297 5.86 -20.48 23.69
CA ALA A 297 5.62 -21.84 23.20
C ALA A 297 6.86 -22.47 22.56
N LYS A 298 7.47 -21.84 21.55
CA LYS A 298 8.57 -22.46 20.79
C LYS A 298 9.84 -22.61 21.61
N VAL A 299 10.24 -21.59 22.37
CA VAL A 299 11.42 -21.63 23.24
C VAL A 299 11.23 -22.63 24.39
N PRO A 300 10.15 -22.60 25.19
CA PRO A 300 9.88 -23.60 26.22
C PRO A 300 9.80 -25.01 25.64
N TRP A 301 9.16 -25.18 24.47
CA TRP A 301 9.15 -26.44 23.76
C TRP A 301 10.57 -26.92 23.50
N ARG A 302 11.43 -26.11 22.86
CA ARG A 302 12.84 -26.44 22.58
C ARG A 302 13.65 -26.77 23.84
N ALA A 303 13.37 -26.10 24.95
CA ALA A 303 14.02 -26.35 26.24
C ALA A 303 13.53 -27.63 26.94
N SER A 304 12.33 -28.15 26.59
CA SER A 304 11.79 -29.39 27.14
C SER A 304 12.44 -30.64 26.52
N ASN A 305 12.36 -31.77 27.23
CA ASN A 305 12.82 -33.08 26.75
C ASN A 305 11.85 -33.76 25.76
N LYS A 306 10.76 -33.09 25.37
CA LYS A 306 9.68 -33.58 24.47
C LYS A 306 8.82 -34.72 24.99
N VAL A 307 9.04 -35.21 26.21
CA VAL A 307 8.21 -36.25 26.86
C VAL A 307 7.28 -35.57 27.85
N LYS A 308 5.96 -35.63 27.61
CA LYS A 308 4.95 -34.86 28.37
C LYS A 308 5.36 -33.37 28.56
N PRO A 309 5.58 -32.65 27.46
CA PRO A 309 6.30 -31.37 27.47
C PRO A 309 5.52 -30.21 28.10
N LEU A 310 4.18 -30.29 28.23
CA LEU A 310 3.35 -29.18 28.70
C LEU A 310 3.74 -28.72 30.12
N GLU A 311 3.89 -29.63 31.07
CA GLU A 311 4.29 -29.29 32.44
C GLU A 311 5.67 -28.64 32.48
N GLN A 312 6.61 -29.16 31.69
CA GLN A 312 7.96 -28.60 31.58
C GLN A 312 7.94 -27.19 30.99
N MET A 313 7.11 -26.96 29.96
CA MET A 313 6.94 -25.65 29.34
C MET A 313 6.36 -24.65 30.33
N VAL A 314 5.35 -25.03 31.11
CA VAL A 314 4.74 -24.18 32.15
C VAL A 314 5.78 -23.82 33.22
N ILE A 315 6.52 -24.80 33.73
CA ILE A 315 7.58 -24.58 34.73
C ILE A 315 8.67 -23.65 34.16
N TYR A 316 9.06 -23.84 32.90
CA TYR A 316 10.04 -22.99 32.24
C TYR A 316 9.57 -21.52 32.21
N ILE A 317 8.33 -21.27 31.78
CA ILE A 317 7.75 -19.93 31.72
C ILE A 317 7.70 -19.30 33.12
N GLN A 318 7.20 -20.03 34.12
CA GLN A 318 7.15 -19.56 35.51
C GLN A 318 8.53 -19.14 36.04
N ARG A 319 9.58 -19.91 35.73
CA ARG A 319 10.96 -19.57 36.11
C ARG A 319 11.45 -18.30 35.41
N GLN A 320 11.20 -18.17 34.11
CA GLN A 320 11.60 -16.97 33.37
C GLN A 320 10.88 -15.72 33.89
N ASP A 321 9.58 -15.83 34.18
CA ASP A 321 8.81 -14.71 34.74
C ASP A 321 9.27 -14.35 36.15
N ALA A 322 9.57 -15.33 37.00
CA ALA A 322 10.15 -15.08 38.32
C ALA A 322 11.50 -14.33 38.23
N ILE A 323 12.38 -14.72 37.30
CA ILE A 323 13.66 -14.03 37.06
C ILE A 323 13.43 -12.60 36.58
N ARG A 324 12.48 -12.37 35.66
CA ARG A 324 12.15 -11.03 35.14
C ARG A 324 11.58 -10.12 36.22
N MET A 325 10.63 -10.63 37.01
CA MET A 325 10.05 -9.89 38.13
C MET A 325 11.13 -9.52 39.15
N HIS A 326 12.00 -10.45 39.50
CA HIS A 326 13.10 -10.18 40.42
C HIS A 326 14.10 -9.17 39.86
N ARG A 327 14.44 -9.26 38.57
CA ARG A 327 15.30 -8.27 37.89
C ARG A 327 14.70 -6.87 37.95
N ARG A 328 13.42 -6.71 37.60
CA ARG A 328 12.71 -5.41 37.69
C ARG A 328 12.70 -4.86 39.11
N TYR A 329 12.46 -5.72 40.09
CA TYR A 329 12.54 -5.33 41.50
C TYR A 329 13.95 -4.82 41.87
N LEU A 330 15.01 -5.51 41.44
CA LEU A 330 16.39 -5.07 41.67
C LEU A 330 16.71 -3.75 40.96
N GLU A 331 16.28 -3.56 39.71
CA GLU A 331 16.45 -2.32 38.95
C GLU A 331 15.80 -1.12 39.67
N GLN A 332 14.56 -1.31 40.14
CA GLN A 332 13.83 -0.30 40.90
C GLN A 332 14.44 -0.03 42.28
N TYR A 333 14.89 -1.08 42.98
CA TYR A 333 15.44 -0.98 44.33
C TYR A 333 16.87 -0.40 44.37
N LEU A 334 17.69 -0.72 43.35
CA LEU A 334 19.09 -0.28 43.26
C LEU A 334 19.24 1.09 42.59
N GLY A 335 18.15 1.71 42.12
CA GLY A 335 18.19 3.04 41.53
C GLY A 335 19.05 3.14 40.26
N MET A 336 19.15 2.05 39.48
CA MET A 336 19.91 2.03 38.21
C MET A 336 19.17 2.75 37.07
N ASP A 337 18.52 3.87 37.37
CA ASP A 337 17.93 4.77 36.36
C ASP A 337 18.95 5.83 35.91
N GLN A 338 20.15 5.37 35.53
CA GLN A 338 21.15 6.21 34.86
C GLN A 338 21.71 5.49 33.64
N GLY A 339 21.23 5.92 32.48
CA GLY A 339 21.97 5.92 31.22
C GLY A 339 22.13 4.57 30.52
N GLU A 340 21.65 4.54 29.27
CA GLU A 340 22.12 3.69 28.16
C GLU A 340 23.35 2.82 28.48
N GLY A 341 23.11 1.62 29.00
CA GLY A 341 24.13 0.60 29.22
C GLY A 341 23.81 -0.61 28.36
N GLU A 342 24.64 -0.82 27.34
CA GLU A 342 24.58 -1.94 26.40
C GLU A 342 24.43 -3.29 27.14
N SER A 343 23.39 -4.05 26.79
CA SER A 343 23.27 -5.45 27.22
C SER A 343 24.28 -6.32 26.45
N PRO A 344 25.10 -7.16 27.09
CA PRO A 344 26.13 -7.96 26.40
C PRO A 344 25.61 -9.15 25.58
N ASP A 345 24.30 -9.31 25.42
CA ASP A 345 23.71 -10.43 24.67
C ASP A 345 23.09 -9.93 23.37
N GLY A 346 23.98 -9.69 22.39
CA GLY A 346 23.65 -9.23 21.05
C GLY A 346 22.84 -10.26 20.26
N SER A 347 21.55 -10.36 20.56
CA SER A 347 20.59 -11.03 19.70
C SER A 347 20.44 -10.24 18.39
N GLU A 348 20.12 -10.93 17.30
CA GLU A 348 19.83 -10.35 15.97
C GLU A 348 18.74 -9.25 16.01
N TYR A 349 18.01 -9.17 17.12
CA TYR A 349 17.01 -8.15 17.44
C TYR A 349 17.62 -6.76 17.69
N ASP A 350 18.79 -6.68 18.33
CA ASP A 350 19.41 -5.40 18.71
C ASP A 350 19.93 -4.65 17.48
N LYS A 351 20.49 -5.39 16.50
CA LYS A 351 20.94 -4.81 15.22
C LYS A 351 19.82 -4.16 14.41
N ARG A 352 18.58 -4.67 14.50
CA ARG A 352 17.42 -4.07 13.83
C ARG A 352 16.91 -2.84 14.55
N ARG A 353 17.03 -2.82 15.88
CA ARG A 353 16.67 -1.67 16.71
C ARG A 353 17.62 -0.50 16.43
N THR A 354 18.94 -0.75 16.34
CA THR A 354 19.92 0.28 15.95
C THR A 354 19.68 0.80 14.52
N GLU A 355 19.24 -0.05 13.59
CA GLU A 355 18.88 0.38 12.22
C GLU A 355 17.56 1.19 12.17
N LEU A 356 16.58 0.86 13.02
CA LEU A 356 15.32 1.61 13.17
C LEU A 356 15.56 2.95 13.87
N GLU A 357 16.37 2.98 14.93
CA GLU A 357 16.79 4.20 15.63
C GLU A 357 17.63 5.10 14.71
N GLN A 358 18.46 4.55 13.82
CA GLN A 358 19.12 5.34 12.78
C GLN A 358 18.15 5.87 11.71
N VAL A 359 17.09 5.14 11.38
CA VAL A 359 16.04 5.60 10.44
C VAL A 359 15.17 6.68 11.08
N GLU A 360 14.83 6.54 12.36
CA GLU A 360 14.12 7.55 13.16
C GLU A 360 14.99 8.79 13.37
N ALA A 361 16.25 8.65 13.75
CA ALA A 361 17.19 9.77 13.89
C ALA A 361 17.45 10.50 12.56
N LEU A 362 17.55 9.76 11.45
CA LEU A 362 17.65 10.37 10.11
C LEU A 362 16.34 11.05 9.68
N ALA A 363 15.18 10.50 10.06
CA ALA A 363 13.88 11.12 9.81
C ALA A 363 13.67 12.37 10.67
N GLU A 364 14.06 12.34 11.95
CA GLU A 364 14.02 13.48 12.88
C GLU A 364 14.94 14.61 12.42
N HIS A 365 16.18 14.29 12.01
CA HIS A 365 17.13 15.26 11.47
C HIS A 365 16.70 15.83 10.10
N ALA A 366 15.97 15.06 9.30
CA ALA A 366 15.56 15.47 7.95
C ALA A 366 14.21 16.19 7.90
N PHE A 367 13.31 15.94 8.86
CA PHE A 367 11.96 16.49 8.88
C PHE A 367 11.65 17.39 10.07
N GLY A 368 12.58 17.57 11.02
CA GLY A 368 12.50 18.59 12.06
C GLY A 368 11.15 18.62 12.77
N THR A 369 10.76 17.51 13.40
CA THR A 369 9.54 17.48 14.22
C THR A 369 9.86 17.84 15.66
N GLN A 370 9.28 18.96 16.12
CA GLN A 370 8.92 19.11 17.53
C GLN A 370 8.00 17.94 17.91
N SER A 371 8.58 16.88 18.46
CA SER A 371 7.82 15.91 19.23
C SER A 371 7.45 16.60 20.55
N ALA A 372 6.18 16.92 20.70
CA ALA A 372 5.61 17.42 21.95
C ALA A 372 5.74 16.31 23.01
N ARG A 373 6.85 16.32 23.75
CA ARG A 373 6.91 15.72 25.08
C ARG A 373 6.08 16.61 26.02
N PHE A 374 4.96 16.08 26.48
CA PHE A 374 4.22 16.68 27.59
C PHE A 374 5.09 16.63 28.86
N GLY A 375 5.43 17.79 29.42
CA GLY A 375 6.24 17.93 30.63
C GLY A 375 6.64 19.38 30.93
N SER A 376 5.71 20.13 31.54
CA SER A 376 5.87 21.29 32.44
C SER A 376 6.90 22.42 32.16
N THR A 377 6.34 23.59 31.85
CA THR A 377 6.75 24.97 32.25
C THR A 377 8.22 25.43 32.15
N THR A 378 8.47 26.37 31.23
CA THR A 378 8.84 27.76 31.58
C THR A 378 8.64 28.70 30.38
N SER A 379 8.07 29.87 30.65
CA SER A 379 7.72 30.93 29.69
C SER A 379 8.95 31.62 29.09
N LEU A 380 8.81 32.11 27.85
CA LEU A 380 9.38 33.32 27.20
C LEU A 380 9.33 33.03 25.69
N GLY A 381 8.34 33.49 24.92
CA GLY A 381 8.09 34.87 24.53
C GLY A 381 8.38 35.02 23.04
N VAL A 382 7.40 34.75 22.16
CA VAL A 382 7.45 35.15 20.74
C VAL A 382 6.07 35.69 20.35
N GLU A 383 6.10 36.90 19.81
CA GLU A 383 4.99 37.81 19.59
C GLU A 383 3.90 37.27 18.67
N LYS A 384 2.66 37.34 19.15
CA LYS A 384 1.45 37.34 18.33
C LYS A 384 1.25 38.74 17.75
N THR A 385 1.23 38.87 16.44
CA THR A 385 0.41 39.90 15.80
C THR A 385 -0.83 39.23 15.21
N CYS A 386 -1.93 39.39 15.95
CA CYS A 386 -3.27 39.05 15.53
C CYS A 386 -3.77 40.15 14.57
N GLY A 387 -4.31 39.74 13.42
CA GLY A 387 -5.19 40.57 12.61
C GLY A 387 -6.54 39.86 12.49
N GLN A 388 -7.51 40.30 13.28
CA GLN A 388 -8.93 39.99 13.08
C GLN A 388 -9.43 40.73 11.83
N GLY A 389 -10.33 40.10 11.06
CA GLY A 389 -11.03 40.78 9.98
C GLY A 389 -11.97 39.87 9.18
N ASN A 390 -13.23 39.86 9.60
CA ASN A 390 -14.46 39.56 8.87
C ASN A 390 -14.68 38.17 8.22
N ASP A 391 -15.57 37.42 8.89
CA ASP A 391 -16.62 36.63 8.26
C ASP A 391 -17.40 37.44 7.20
N ASN A 392 -17.93 36.71 6.22
CA ASN A 392 -18.69 37.13 5.04
C ASN A 392 -17.89 37.58 3.80
N THR A 393 -17.44 36.60 3.01
CA THR A 393 -17.59 36.62 1.55
C THR A 393 -17.56 35.18 0.99
N ASN A 394 -18.67 34.79 0.36
CA ASN A 394 -18.84 33.86 -0.76
C ASN A 394 -17.97 32.59 -0.84
N GLY A 395 -18.65 31.44 -0.88
CA GLY A 395 -18.07 30.15 -1.24
C GLY A 395 -17.42 30.17 -2.62
N GLU A 396 -16.13 30.45 -2.65
CA GLU A 396 -15.24 29.96 -3.68
C GLU A 396 -14.72 28.60 -3.21
N ASP A 397 -15.11 27.53 -3.91
CA ASP A 397 -14.49 26.21 -3.81
C ASP A 397 -12.97 26.37 -3.97
N LYS A 398 -12.24 26.42 -2.85
CA LYS A 398 -10.79 26.23 -2.87
C LYS A 398 -10.55 24.80 -3.35
N LEU A 399 -10.32 24.64 -4.65
CA LEU A 399 -9.84 23.40 -5.25
C LEU A 399 -8.68 22.87 -4.40
N GLU A 400 -8.93 21.79 -3.68
CA GLU A 400 -7.93 21.13 -2.85
C GLU A 400 -6.71 20.79 -3.72
N GLN A 401 -5.54 21.31 -3.36
CA GLN A 401 -4.35 21.13 -4.18
C GLN A 401 -3.95 19.66 -4.20
N ILE A 402 -3.99 19.03 -5.39
CA ILE A 402 -3.64 17.61 -5.56
C ILE A 402 -2.23 17.35 -5.03
N VAL A 403 -2.12 16.38 -4.14
CA VAL A 403 -0.86 16.00 -3.48
C VAL A 403 0.01 15.17 -4.41
N TYR A 404 1.31 15.52 -4.45
CA TYR A 404 2.33 14.77 -5.16
C TYR A 404 3.54 14.52 -4.24
N PRO A 405 4.17 13.34 -4.34
CA PRO A 405 5.33 12.97 -3.55
C PRO A 405 6.52 13.92 -3.78
N ARG A 406 7.21 14.26 -2.70
CA ARG A 406 8.46 15.02 -2.71
C ARG A 406 9.46 14.36 -1.75
N PRO A 407 10.04 13.20 -2.12
CA PRO A 407 10.89 12.47 -1.20
C PRO A 407 12.17 13.26 -0.89
N LEU A 408 12.68 13.13 0.33
CA LEU A 408 14.07 13.49 0.61
C LEU A 408 14.97 12.41 0.05
N ARG A 409 16.03 12.83 -0.65
CA ARG A 409 16.97 11.91 -1.30
C ARG A 409 18.26 11.89 -0.51
N TYR A 410 18.70 10.69 -0.20
CA TYR A 410 19.94 10.47 0.53
C TYR A 410 20.83 9.48 -0.21
N MET A 411 22.09 9.83 -0.30
CA MET A 411 23.16 8.99 -0.84
C MET A 411 24.29 8.98 0.19
N ALA A 412 25.08 7.90 0.22
CA ALA A 412 26.20 7.80 1.15
C ALA A 412 27.18 8.98 0.92
N LYS A 413 27.68 9.58 2.00
CA LYS A 413 28.61 10.71 1.93
C LYS A 413 29.85 10.43 1.07
N GLN A 414 30.36 9.20 1.16
CA GLN A 414 31.43 8.70 0.30
C GLN A 414 30.84 7.90 -0.86
N ALA A 415 31.44 8.07 -2.04
CA ALA A 415 31.05 7.31 -3.21
C ALA A 415 31.38 5.84 -3.04
N THR A 416 30.54 4.96 -3.59
CA THR A 416 30.79 3.53 -3.51
C THR A 416 32.00 3.11 -4.34
N LYS A 417 32.24 3.79 -5.47
CA LYS A 417 33.48 3.71 -6.24
C LYS A 417 33.91 5.10 -6.68
N GLU A 418 35.12 5.48 -6.28
CA GLU A 418 35.74 6.75 -6.67
C GLU A 418 36.58 6.59 -7.93
N LYS A 419 36.83 7.72 -8.62
CA LYS A 419 37.75 7.80 -9.78
C LYS A 419 37.45 6.75 -10.85
N GLN A 420 36.18 6.52 -11.15
CA GLN A 420 35.77 5.70 -12.29
C GLN A 420 35.82 6.55 -13.56
N THR A 421 36.20 5.99 -14.68
CA THR A 421 36.18 6.70 -15.97
C THR A 421 34.79 6.63 -16.61
N PHE A 422 34.46 7.51 -17.55
CA PHE A 422 33.24 7.32 -18.36
C PHE A 422 33.30 6.03 -19.19
N GLN A 423 34.49 5.58 -19.56
CA GLN A 423 34.67 4.26 -20.16
C GLN A 423 34.23 3.14 -19.21
N ASP A 424 34.56 3.22 -17.92
CA ASP A 424 34.05 2.26 -16.91
C ASP A 424 32.51 2.26 -16.82
N LEU A 425 31.87 3.43 -16.95
CA LEU A 425 30.41 3.53 -16.96
C LEU A 425 29.80 2.84 -18.18
N ILE A 426 30.40 3.03 -19.36
CA ILE A 426 29.99 2.38 -20.61
C ILE A 426 30.12 0.86 -20.47
N ASP A 427 31.29 0.39 -20.05
CA ASP A 427 31.62 -1.05 -20.09
C ASP A 427 30.98 -1.84 -18.94
N LYS A 428 30.99 -1.29 -17.72
CA LYS A 428 30.55 -2.02 -16.51
C LYS A 428 29.10 -1.73 -16.14
N TYR A 429 28.63 -0.50 -16.36
CA TYR A 429 27.28 -0.07 -16.02
C TYR A 429 26.33 -0.08 -17.23
N LYS A 430 26.81 -0.49 -18.42
CA LYS A 430 26.04 -0.48 -19.68
C LYS A 430 25.48 0.91 -20.03
N ALA A 431 26.21 1.97 -19.69
CA ALA A 431 25.78 3.35 -19.92
C ALA A 431 26.33 3.90 -21.26
N SER A 432 25.96 3.27 -22.37
CA SER A 432 26.60 3.47 -23.69
C SER A 432 26.59 4.92 -24.20
N ASN A 433 25.56 5.70 -23.90
CA ASN A 433 25.40 7.07 -24.41
C ASN A 433 25.78 8.14 -23.38
N VAL A 434 26.37 7.76 -22.24
CA VAL A 434 26.54 8.66 -21.08
C VAL A 434 27.28 9.95 -21.40
N ILE A 435 28.27 9.92 -22.29
CA ILE A 435 29.03 11.11 -22.70
C ILE A 435 28.13 12.08 -23.48
N SER A 436 27.33 11.56 -24.42
CA SER A 436 26.39 12.37 -25.20
C SER A 436 25.30 12.94 -24.31
N ASP A 437 24.77 12.13 -23.39
CA ASP A 437 23.66 12.53 -22.51
C ASP A 437 24.11 13.55 -21.45
N VAL A 438 25.35 13.45 -20.94
CA VAL A 438 25.94 14.50 -20.09
C VAL A 438 26.08 15.80 -20.87
N ARG A 439 26.55 15.75 -22.12
CA ARG A 439 26.66 16.95 -22.97
C ARG A 439 25.30 17.58 -23.24
N ASP A 440 24.30 16.76 -23.54
CA ASP A 440 22.92 17.21 -23.74
C ASP A 440 22.33 17.81 -22.45
N PHE A 441 22.62 17.24 -21.28
CA PHE A 441 22.25 17.81 -19.98
C PHE A 441 22.88 19.18 -19.76
N LEU A 442 24.20 19.32 -19.96
CA LEU A 442 24.90 20.59 -19.79
C LEU A 442 24.37 21.66 -20.77
N THR A 443 24.23 21.32 -22.04
CA THR A 443 23.88 22.28 -23.09
C THR A 443 22.39 22.65 -23.10
N ARG A 444 21.49 21.67 -23.04
CA ARG A 444 20.04 21.92 -23.18
C ARG A 444 19.36 22.28 -21.86
N ARG A 445 19.84 21.70 -20.75
CA ARG A 445 19.19 21.87 -19.45
C ARG A 445 19.84 22.94 -18.59
N LEU A 446 21.17 23.08 -18.65
CA LEU A 446 21.89 24.12 -17.92
C LEU A 446 22.31 25.32 -18.79
N GLY A 447 22.14 25.25 -20.12
CA GLY A 447 22.49 26.34 -21.03
C GLY A 447 24.00 26.54 -21.22
N VAL A 448 24.81 25.55 -20.87
CA VAL A 448 26.28 25.63 -20.99
C VAL A 448 26.68 25.67 -22.48
N PRO A 449 27.55 26.61 -22.91
CA PRO A 449 28.04 26.64 -24.28
C PRO A 449 28.70 25.33 -24.70
N ARG A 450 28.53 24.93 -25.96
CA ARG A 450 29.05 23.64 -26.46
C ARG A 450 30.57 23.49 -26.27
N HIS A 451 31.33 24.57 -26.41
CA HIS A 451 32.79 24.55 -26.24
C HIS A 451 33.23 24.25 -24.80
N ASP A 452 32.42 24.64 -23.81
CA ASP A 452 32.69 24.41 -22.40
C ASP A 452 32.14 23.08 -21.87
N SER A 453 31.35 22.36 -22.70
CA SER A 453 30.70 21.09 -22.35
C SER A 453 31.53 19.85 -22.73
N PHE A 454 32.86 19.99 -22.81
CA PHE A 454 33.73 18.89 -23.24
C PHE A 454 33.78 17.77 -22.20
N VAL A 455 33.44 16.57 -22.65
CA VAL A 455 33.47 15.32 -21.90
C VAL A 455 34.19 14.27 -22.73
N SER A 456 35.18 13.62 -22.12
CA SER A 456 35.99 12.54 -22.70
C SER A 456 35.79 11.25 -21.91
N GLN A 457 36.00 10.10 -22.58
CA GLN A 457 35.95 8.76 -21.98
C GLN A 457 36.86 8.61 -20.75
N ASN A 458 37.98 9.34 -20.73
CA ASN A 458 38.98 9.26 -19.66
C ASN A 458 38.70 10.20 -18.48
N ASN A 459 37.64 11.02 -18.52
CA ASN A 459 37.32 11.87 -17.39
C ASN A 459 36.83 11.03 -16.20
N TYR A 460 37.29 11.39 -15.01
CA TYR A 460 36.95 10.70 -13.78
C TYR A 460 35.65 11.21 -13.17
N VAL A 461 34.83 10.27 -12.70
CA VAL A 461 33.58 10.48 -11.97
C VAL A 461 33.54 9.59 -10.73
N ASN A 462 32.80 10.02 -9.73
CA ASN A 462 32.47 9.19 -8.57
C ASN A 462 31.12 8.52 -8.80
N VAL A 463 30.97 7.26 -8.35
CA VAL A 463 29.78 6.43 -8.58
C VAL A 463 29.22 5.88 -7.27
N TRP A 464 27.90 5.86 -7.16
CA TRP A 464 27.15 5.28 -6.05
C TRP A 464 26.30 4.10 -6.52
N HIS A 465 26.10 3.12 -5.65
CA HIS A 465 25.32 1.91 -5.98
C HIS A 465 23.85 2.00 -5.61
N LYS A 466 23.42 3.03 -4.85
CA LYS A 466 22.03 3.20 -4.44
C LYS A 466 21.72 4.63 -4.02
N ILE A 467 20.46 5.01 -4.15
CA ILE A 467 19.86 6.18 -3.49
C ILE A 467 18.74 5.70 -2.57
N TYR A 468 18.55 6.43 -1.47
CA TYR A 468 17.40 6.29 -0.59
C TYR A 468 16.42 7.43 -0.85
N LEU A 469 15.14 7.08 -0.93
CA LEU A 469 14.02 8.02 -1.06
C LEU A 469 13.20 7.93 0.22
N PHE A 470 13.16 9.01 0.99
CA PHE A 470 12.37 9.12 2.22
C PHE A 470 11.13 9.94 1.95
N HIS A 471 9.97 9.30 2.06
CA HIS A 471 8.67 9.90 1.83
C HIS A 471 8.03 10.23 3.17
N SER A 472 7.76 11.51 3.40
CA SER A 472 6.92 11.93 4.51
C SER A 472 5.50 11.39 4.36
N PRO A 473 4.77 11.24 5.47
CA PRO A 473 3.35 10.89 5.42
C PRO A 473 2.60 11.94 4.58
N PRO A 474 1.81 11.53 3.57
CA PRO A 474 1.04 12.47 2.78
C PRO A 474 -0.12 13.02 3.61
N SER A 475 -0.64 14.20 3.26
CA SER A 475 -1.76 14.82 4.00
C SER A 475 -3.04 13.97 4.02
N PHE A 476 -3.23 13.09 3.03
CA PHE A 476 -4.36 12.15 2.98
C PHE A 476 -4.14 10.86 3.78
N ALA A 477 -2.93 10.62 4.31
CA ALA A 477 -2.61 9.49 5.19
C ALA A 477 -1.60 9.96 6.28
N PRO A 478 -2.02 10.85 7.20
CA PRO A 478 -1.12 11.53 8.12
C PRO A 478 -0.53 10.60 9.20
N PHE A 479 -1.16 9.45 9.45
CA PHE A 479 -0.73 8.48 10.46
C PHE A 479 0.28 7.46 9.92
N ASP A 480 0.50 7.42 8.60
CA ASP A 480 1.48 6.52 8.01
C ASP A 480 2.90 6.88 8.49
N PRO A 481 3.79 5.91 8.70
CA PRO A 481 5.18 6.20 9.04
C PRO A 481 5.95 6.72 7.82
N VAL A 482 7.09 7.38 8.07
CA VAL A 482 8.01 7.78 7.00
C VAL A 482 8.42 6.56 6.19
N LYS A 483 8.13 6.58 4.89
CA LYS A 483 8.39 5.45 4.01
C LYS A 483 9.76 5.61 3.35
N ARG A 484 10.61 4.60 3.53
CA ARG A 484 11.89 4.46 2.81
C ARG A 484 11.74 3.56 1.58
N ASP A 485 12.09 4.11 0.43
CA ASP A 485 12.31 3.42 -0.84
C ASP A 485 13.80 3.46 -1.21
N VAL A 486 14.25 2.51 -2.04
CA VAL A 486 15.65 2.41 -2.46
C VAL A 486 15.69 2.13 -3.95
N VAL A 487 16.55 2.85 -4.67
CA VAL A 487 16.84 2.60 -6.08
C VAL A 487 18.30 2.18 -6.18
N ARG A 488 18.56 0.96 -6.63
CA ARG A 488 19.91 0.39 -6.79
C ARG A 488 20.38 0.50 -8.23
N ALA A 489 21.67 0.79 -8.40
CA ALA A 489 22.37 0.88 -9.67
C ALA A 489 23.83 0.43 -9.49
N SER A 490 24.05 -0.88 -9.43
CA SER A 490 25.36 -1.49 -9.22
C SER A 490 25.75 -2.39 -10.39
N ALA A 491 26.93 -2.16 -10.95
CA ALA A 491 27.54 -3.06 -11.93
C ALA A 491 27.86 -4.45 -11.32
N PRO A 492 27.95 -5.51 -12.13
CA PRO A 492 28.40 -6.82 -11.67
C PRO A 492 29.80 -6.76 -11.05
N GLU A 493 30.03 -7.54 -10.00
CA GLU A 493 31.36 -7.74 -9.43
C GLU A 493 31.93 -9.06 -9.92
N VAL A 494 33.09 -8.99 -10.56
CA VAL A 494 33.79 -10.14 -11.13
C VAL A 494 35.09 -10.34 -10.38
N SER A 495 35.41 -11.59 -10.00
CA SER A 495 36.69 -11.93 -9.40
C SER A 495 37.84 -11.79 -10.41
N PRO A 496 39.09 -11.70 -9.96
CA PRO A 496 40.26 -11.74 -10.85
C PRO A 496 40.29 -12.98 -11.77
N SER A 497 39.67 -14.09 -11.33
CA SER A 497 39.51 -15.33 -12.10
C SER A 497 38.34 -15.32 -13.10
N GLY A 498 37.65 -14.19 -13.30
CA GLY A 498 36.52 -14.07 -14.23
C GLY A 498 35.17 -14.56 -13.70
N ARG A 499 35.07 -15.00 -12.44
CA ARG A 499 33.83 -15.47 -11.84
C ARG A 499 33.01 -14.32 -11.28
N VAL A 500 31.74 -14.21 -11.70
CA VAL A 500 30.81 -13.22 -11.14
C VAL A 500 30.55 -13.54 -9.66
N ARG A 501 31.03 -12.67 -8.76
CA ARG A 501 30.77 -12.71 -7.31
C ARG A 501 29.38 -12.15 -6.99
N ARG A 502 28.98 -11.09 -7.68
CA ARG A 502 27.67 -10.45 -7.52
C ARG A 502 27.13 -10.04 -8.88
N ALA A 503 25.88 -10.41 -9.17
CA ALA A 503 25.19 -9.95 -10.36
C ALA A 503 24.95 -8.44 -10.30
N GLY A 504 24.91 -7.79 -11.47
CA GLY A 504 24.52 -6.39 -11.57
C GLY A 504 23.05 -6.21 -11.19
N VAL A 505 22.73 -5.05 -10.62
CA VAL A 505 21.38 -4.70 -10.15
C VAL A 505 21.08 -3.28 -10.61
N TRP A 506 19.99 -3.14 -11.37
CA TRP A 506 19.55 -1.87 -11.91
C TRP A 506 18.04 -1.78 -11.78
N ASP A 507 17.60 -1.10 -10.73
CA ASP A 507 16.19 -0.91 -10.42
C ASP A 507 15.57 0.14 -11.37
N VAL A 508 14.25 0.08 -11.50
CA VAL A 508 13.47 1.08 -12.23
C VAL A 508 13.00 2.14 -11.26
N ALA A 509 13.03 3.40 -11.68
CA ALA A 509 12.52 4.52 -10.92
C ALA A 509 11.57 5.37 -11.75
N LEU A 510 10.63 6.05 -11.07
CA LEU A 510 9.84 7.12 -11.68
C LEU A 510 10.57 8.44 -11.52
N TYR A 511 10.68 9.18 -12.60
CA TYR A 511 11.23 10.53 -12.60
C TYR A 511 10.23 11.54 -13.19
N VAL A 512 10.36 12.80 -12.79
CA VAL A 512 9.58 13.89 -13.38
C VAL A 512 10.15 14.23 -14.75
N GLU A 513 9.33 14.09 -15.78
CA GLU A 513 9.72 14.47 -17.14
C GLU A 513 9.71 16.02 -17.25
N LYS A 514 10.87 16.63 -17.02
CA LYS A 514 11.12 18.04 -17.31
C LYS A 514 11.65 18.13 -18.75
N PRO A 515 10.93 18.75 -19.71
CA PRO A 515 11.39 18.80 -21.08
C PRO A 515 12.75 19.50 -21.18
N ASN A 516 13.68 18.92 -21.96
CA ASN A 516 14.96 19.55 -22.37
C ASN A 516 14.74 20.68 -23.41
N ARG A 517 13.62 21.38 -23.35
CA ARG A 517 13.29 22.53 -24.21
C ARG A 517 12.86 23.67 -23.30
N LEU A 518 13.29 24.88 -23.64
CA LEU A 518 12.77 26.17 -23.18
C LEU A 518 11.25 26.28 -23.48
N ARG A 519 10.44 25.47 -22.82
CA ARG A 519 9.00 25.69 -22.71
C ARG A 519 8.73 26.21 -21.32
N SER A 520 7.88 27.23 -21.28
CA SER A 520 7.38 27.89 -20.08
C SER A 520 7.18 26.93 -18.91
N PHE A 521 7.53 27.37 -17.69
CA PHE A 521 7.24 26.69 -16.41
C PHE A 521 5.78 26.19 -16.28
N SER A 522 4.86 26.70 -17.11
CA SER A 522 3.45 26.31 -17.16
C SER A 522 3.13 24.92 -17.73
N ASP A 523 4.02 24.26 -18.50
CA ASP A 523 3.71 22.97 -19.17
C ASP A 523 3.71 21.76 -18.21
N THR A 524 4.38 21.84 -17.06
CA THR A 524 4.37 20.76 -16.05
C THR A 524 3.02 20.56 -15.34
N ASN A 525 2.06 21.44 -15.63
CA ASN A 525 0.70 21.45 -15.08
C ASN A 525 -0.38 20.92 -16.05
N GLU A 526 -0.02 20.27 -17.17
CA GLU A 526 -1.01 19.58 -18.03
C GLU A 526 -1.23 18.11 -17.64
N LYS A 527 -0.19 17.42 -17.18
CA LYS A 527 -0.26 15.99 -16.84
C LYS A 527 -0.73 15.80 -15.40
N HIS A 528 -1.60 14.81 -15.16
CA HIS A 528 -2.18 14.50 -13.84
C HIS A 528 -1.77 13.10 -13.37
N GLY A 529 -1.63 12.93 -12.05
CA GLY A 529 -1.37 11.64 -11.41
C GLY A 529 -0.11 10.96 -11.96
N ILE A 530 -0.23 9.68 -12.33
CA ILE A 530 0.91 8.89 -12.83
C ILE A 530 1.52 9.45 -14.13
N HIS A 531 0.74 10.16 -14.95
CA HIS A 531 1.22 10.67 -16.24
C HIS A 531 2.22 11.83 -16.10
N ARG A 532 2.38 12.40 -14.89
CA ARG A 532 3.46 13.36 -14.61
C ARG A 532 4.85 12.71 -14.61
N TYR A 533 4.89 11.39 -14.52
CA TYR A 533 6.10 10.64 -14.35
C TYR A 533 6.34 9.71 -15.54
N ARG A 534 7.61 9.36 -15.70
CA ARG A 534 8.07 8.38 -16.68
C ARG A 534 8.98 7.38 -15.99
N ALA A 535 8.93 6.13 -16.42
CA ALA A 535 9.81 5.10 -15.89
C ALA A 535 11.19 5.19 -16.57
N GLY A 536 12.24 5.06 -15.77
CA GLY A 536 13.61 4.96 -16.24
C GLY A 536 14.36 3.91 -15.44
N ARG A 537 15.06 3.01 -16.13
CA ARG A 537 15.96 2.05 -15.49
C ARG A 537 17.26 2.77 -15.14
N VAL A 538 17.63 2.78 -13.86
CA VAL A 538 18.82 3.51 -13.40
C VAL A 538 20.05 2.65 -13.61
N ARG A 539 20.90 3.00 -14.59
CA ARG A 539 22.15 2.25 -14.84
C ARG A 539 23.29 2.71 -13.96
N ALA A 540 23.41 4.02 -13.73
CA ALA A 540 24.49 4.61 -12.95
C ALA A 540 24.03 5.85 -12.19
N LEU A 541 24.60 6.04 -11.00
CA LEU A 541 24.45 7.24 -10.17
C LEU A 541 25.84 7.84 -10.00
N PHE A 542 26.08 9.06 -10.47
CA PHE A 542 27.43 9.59 -10.60
C PHE A 542 27.50 11.11 -10.45
N THR A 543 28.71 11.65 -10.29
CA THR A 543 28.98 13.10 -10.31
C THR A 543 29.59 13.53 -11.63
N LEU A 544 29.48 14.82 -11.98
CA LEU A 544 30.25 15.38 -13.08
C LEU A 544 31.77 15.34 -12.80
N PRO A 545 32.60 15.28 -13.86
CA PRO A 545 34.03 15.49 -13.76
C PRO A 545 34.38 16.79 -13.04
N ALA A 546 35.52 16.82 -12.35
CA ALA A 546 35.93 17.96 -11.52
C ALA A 546 35.86 19.30 -12.26
N HIS A 547 36.29 19.35 -13.54
CA HIS A 547 36.25 20.55 -14.36
C HIS A 547 34.85 21.00 -14.78
N LEU A 548 33.80 20.20 -14.57
CA LEU A 548 32.41 20.54 -14.91
C LEU A 548 31.52 20.73 -13.67
N ARG A 549 32.06 20.46 -12.47
CA ARG A 549 31.30 20.57 -11.20
C ARG A 549 30.87 21.98 -10.85
N PHE A 550 31.51 22.99 -11.45
CA PHE A 550 31.12 24.38 -11.25
C PHE A 550 29.79 24.72 -11.94
N TYR A 551 29.41 24.00 -13.02
CA TYR A 551 28.11 24.14 -13.66
C TYR A 551 27.01 23.40 -12.90
N TYR A 552 27.35 22.26 -12.31
CA TYR A 552 26.44 21.47 -11.47
C TYR A 552 27.24 20.59 -10.52
N SER A 553 27.06 20.82 -9.22
CA SER A 553 27.79 20.14 -8.15
C SER A 553 27.08 18.90 -7.60
N GLY A 554 25.79 18.73 -7.91
CA GLY A 554 24.98 17.62 -7.42
C GLY A 554 25.24 16.30 -8.15
N GLU A 555 24.57 15.25 -7.67
CA GLU A 555 24.59 13.92 -8.27
C GLU A 555 23.60 13.83 -9.45
N LEU A 556 23.97 12.99 -10.40
CA LEU A 556 23.24 12.69 -11.62
C LEU A 556 22.91 11.19 -11.69
N ALA A 557 21.84 10.87 -12.39
CA ALA A 557 21.44 9.52 -12.74
C ALA A 557 21.41 9.36 -14.25
N TYR A 558 22.01 8.28 -14.75
CA TYR A 558 21.86 7.84 -16.14
C TYR A 558 20.72 6.82 -16.21
N LEU A 559 19.74 7.10 -17.06
CA LEU A 559 18.52 6.31 -17.23
C LEU A 559 18.46 5.69 -18.63
N GLU A 560 18.07 4.42 -18.71
CA GLU A 560 17.46 3.86 -19.91
C GLU A 560 15.95 4.07 -19.85
N LEU A 561 15.38 4.67 -20.89
CA LEU A 561 14.00 5.13 -20.86
C LEU A 561 13.01 4.02 -21.22
N PHE A 562 11.82 4.15 -20.64
CA PHE A 562 10.59 3.51 -21.10
C PHE A 562 9.69 4.60 -21.67
N GLU A 563 8.77 4.28 -22.58
CA GLU A 563 7.78 5.22 -23.11
C GLU A 563 6.87 5.79 -22.00
N SER A 564 6.13 6.85 -22.32
CA SER A 564 5.08 7.35 -21.43
C SER A 564 4.04 6.26 -21.17
N PHE A 565 3.46 6.26 -19.97
CA PHE A 565 2.39 5.31 -19.64
C PHE A 565 1.16 5.52 -20.53
N ASP A 566 0.49 4.42 -20.88
CA ASP A 566 -0.79 4.43 -21.61
C ASP A 566 -1.76 5.46 -21.00
N VAL A 567 -2.47 6.23 -21.84
CA VAL A 567 -3.38 7.32 -21.41
C VAL A 567 -4.45 6.84 -20.41
N SER A 568 -4.88 5.58 -20.54
CA SER A 568 -5.84 4.94 -19.66
C SER A 568 -5.24 3.66 -19.08
N ALA A 569 -5.51 3.40 -17.81
CA ALA A 569 -5.25 2.10 -17.21
C ALA A 569 -6.15 1.03 -17.87
N SER A 570 -5.72 -0.23 -17.82
CA SER A 570 -6.53 -1.38 -18.23
C SER A 570 -7.90 -1.34 -17.55
N PRO A 571 -9.02 -1.54 -18.28
CA PRO A 571 -10.35 -1.44 -17.70
C PRO A 571 -10.60 -2.47 -16.60
N PHE A 572 -10.10 -3.70 -16.75
CA PHE A 572 -10.31 -4.80 -15.81
C PHE A 572 -9.30 -4.78 -14.66
N THR A 573 -8.03 -4.54 -14.96
CA THR A 573 -6.94 -4.71 -13.98
C THR A 573 -6.47 -3.39 -13.36
N LYS A 574 -6.89 -2.27 -13.96
CA LYS A 574 -6.45 -0.91 -13.60
C LYS A 574 -4.93 -0.79 -13.55
N LEU A 575 -4.17 -1.60 -14.28
CA LEU A 575 -2.72 -1.41 -14.45
C LEU A 575 -2.44 -0.50 -15.63
N TYR A 576 -1.41 0.34 -15.51
CA TYR A 576 -0.86 1.11 -16.63
C TYR A 576 0.22 0.28 -17.31
N SER A 577 0.35 0.42 -18.63
CA SER A 577 1.46 -0.19 -19.36
C SER A 577 2.50 0.83 -19.78
N THR A 578 3.71 0.34 -19.99
CA THR A 578 4.77 1.03 -20.70
C THR A 578 5.63 -0.02 -21.43
N ARG A 579 6.56 0.44 -22.26
CA ARG A 579 7.54 -0.40 -22.94
C ARG A 579 8.86 0.36 -23.07
N PRO A 580 10.00 -0.35 -23.21
CA PRO A 580 11.27 0.24 -23.58
C PRO A 580 11.16 1.27 -24.69
N ASP A 581 11.76 2.44 -24.51
CA ASP A 581 11.81 3.47 -25.54
C ASP A 581 13.03 3.25 -26.45
N PHE A 582 12.78 3.21 -27.75
CA PHE A 582 13.80 3.02 -28.77
C PHE A 582 13.70 4.12 -29.81
N ASP A 583 14.84 4.58 -30.32
CA ASP A 583 14.86 5.53 -31.42
C ASP A 583 14.55 4.88 -32.77
N SER A 584 14.50 5.70 -33.82
CA SER A 584 14.30 5.25 -35.20
C SER A 584 15.38 4.30 -35.71
N LYS A 585 16.54 4.20 -35.03
CA LYS A 585 17.63 3.27 -35.33
C LYS A 585 17.55 1.99 -34.49
N GLY A 586 16.55 1.87 -33.61
CA GLY A 586 16.36 0.72 -32.74
C GLY A 586 17.29 0.68 -31.53
N LEU A 587 17.97 1.79 -31.20
CA LEU A 587 18.81 1.94 -30.01
C LEU A 587 17.99 2.44 -28.83
N ARG A 588 18.32 1.96 -27.63
CA ARG A 588 17.61 2.33 -26.40
C ARG A 588 17.77 3.84 -26.15
N GLN A 589 16.65 4.54 -25.99
CA GLN A 589 16.66 5.95 -25.60
C GLN A 589 17.14 6.09 -24.16
N THR A 590 18.01 7.07 -23.93
CA THR A 590 18.70 7.27 -22.65
C THR A 590 18.67 8.74 -22.25
N LEU A 591 18.85 9.01 -20.96
CA LEU A 591 18.79 10.36 -20.42
C LEU A 591 19.64 10.50 -19.16
N VAL A 592 20.31 11.64 -19.01
CA VAL A 592 20.94 12.06 -17.75
C VAL A 592 20.06 13.10 -17.04
N ILE A 593 19.74 12.84 -15.78
CA ILE A 593 18.93 13.73 -14.94
C ILE A 593 19.61 13.98 -13.58
N PRO A 594 19.32 15.10 -12.91
CA PRO A 594 19.55 15.26 -11.49
C PRO A 594 18.88 14.15 -10.68
N VAL A 595 19.55 13.61 -9.66
CA VAL A 595 18.95 12.64 -8.73
C VAL A 595 17.71 13.23 -8.05
N THR A 596 17.63 14.55 -7.90
CA THR A 596 16.46 15.29 -7.38
C THR A 596 15.18 15.11 -8.21
N ASP A 597 15.28 14.66 -9.46
CA ASP A 597 14.11 14.41 -10.31
C ASP A 597 13.55 12.99 -10.13
N ILE A 598 14.26 12.08 -9.47
CA ILE A 598 13.78 10.73 -9.15
C ILE A 598 12.82 10.82 -7.96
N VAL A 599 11.64 10.22 -8.08
CA VAL A 599 10.52 10.39 -7.14
C VAL A 599 10.05 9.09 -6.50
N PHE A 600 10.08 7.96 -7.21
CA PHE A 600 9.73 6.66 -6.62
C PHE A 600 10.70 5.58 -7.10
N ALA A 601 10.99 4.61 -6.22
CA ALA A 601 11.40 3.29 -6.69
C ALA A 601 10.18 2.59 -7.31
N THR A 602 10.37 1.79 -8.35
CA THR A 602 9.25 1.23 -9.11
C THR A 602 9.55 -0.16 -9.61
N HIS A 603 8.51 -0.98 -9.64
CA HIS A 603 8.56 -2.33 -10.18
C HIS A 603 7.77 -2.38 -11.50
N LEU A 604 8.46 -2.76 -12.57
CA LEU A 604 7.84 -3.05 -13.86
C LEU A 604 7.78 -4.56 -14.05
N VAL A 605 6.59 -5.07 -14.32
CA VAL A 605 6.34 -6.51 -14.47
C VAL A 605 6.13 -6.82 -15.95
N PRO A 606 6.88 -7.76 -16.54
CA PRO A 606 6.69 -8.15 -17.93
C PRO A 606 5.25 -8.60 -18.18
N LYS A 607 4.68 -8.22 -19.32
CA LYS A 607 3.45 -8.85 -19.81
C LYS A 607 3.80 -10.25 -20.30
N PHE A 608 3.86 -11.22 -19.39
CA PHE A 608 4.37 -12.56 -19.70
C PHE A 608 3.68 -13.24 -20.89
N HIS A 609 2.39 -12.96 -21.09
CA HIS A 609 1.61 -13.45 -22.23
C HIS A 609 2.01 -12.86 -23.60
N THR A 610 2.80 -11.78 -23.62
CA THR A 610 3.32 -11.18 -24.86
C THR A 610 4.78 -11.53 -25.11
N ILE A 611 5.43 -12.28 -24.22
CA ILE A 611 6.81 -12.72 -24.42
C ILE A 611 6.79 -13.82 -25.49
N GLU A 612 7.70 -13.71 -26.47
CA GLU A 612 7.83 -14.68 -27.54
C GLU A 612 8.05 -16.09 -26.97
N ASN A 613 7.28 -17.08 -27.45
CA ASN A 613 7.31 -18.46 -26.95
C ASN A 613 8.70 -19.14 -27.05
N GLN A 614 9.64 -18.57 -27.81
CA GLN A 614 11.00 -19.09 -27.96
C GLN A 614 11.97 -18.60 -26.88
N LEU A 615 11.61 -17.58 -26.08
CA LEU A 615 12.47 -17.08 -25.02
C LEU A 615 12.37 -17.99 -23.79
N GLU A 616 13.45 -18.73 -23.51
CA GLU A 616 13.53 -19.55 -22.30
C GLU A 616 13.63 -18.66 -21.05
N LEU A 617 12.55 -18.62 -20.27
CA LEU A 617 12.49 -17.87 -19.02
C LEU A 617 13.36 -18.54 -17.94
N ASN A 618 14.39 -17.83 -17.48
CA ASN A 618 15.19 -18.25 -16.34
C ASN A 618 15.63 -17.06 -15.48
N ARG A 619 16.20 -17.35 -14.31
CA ARG A 619 16.55 -16.35 -13.28
C ARG A 619 17.68 -15.40 -13.67
N TYR A 620 18.37 -15.68 -14.77
CA TYR A 620 19.49 -14.88 -15.28
C TYR A 620 19.06 -14.01 -16.47
N VAL A 621 17.85 -14.21 -17.00
CA VAL A 621 17.29 -13.38 -18.07
C VAL A 621 16.82 -12.07 -17.47
N ASP A 622 17.45 -10.99 -17.92
CA ASP A 622 17.03 -9.64 -17.58
C ASP A 622 15.95 -9.17 -18.54
N LEU A 623 14.69 -9.42 -18.19
CA LEU A 623 13.57 -9.09 -19.08
C LEU A 623 13.47 -7.58 -19.38
N LEU A 624 14.00 -6.69 -18.53
CA LEU A 624 13.99 -5.25 -18.78
C LEU A 624 14.88 -4.83 -19.98
N ASP A 625 15.83 -5.67 -20.39
CA ASP A 625 16.65 -5.48 -21.59
C ASP A 625 15.92 -5.94 -22.87
N THR A 626 14.81 -6.69 -22.76
CA THR A 626 14.01 -7.15 -23.92
C THR A 626 13.06 -6.07 -24.45
N ARG A 627 12.55 -6.22 -25.68
CA ARG A 627 11.56 -5.31 -26.29
C ARG A 627 10.11 -5.53 -25.81
N GLY A 628 9.92 -6.22 -24.68
CA GLY A 628 8.60 -6.57 -24.17
C GLY A 628 7.79 -5.38 -23.66
N ASN A 629 6.48 -5.60 -23.50
CA ASN A 629 5.60 -4.68 -22.79
C ASN A 629 5.64 -4.96 -21.28
N PHE A 630 5.43 -3.94 -20.47
CA PHE A 630 5.45 -4.04 -19.01
C PHE A 630 4.21 -3.41 -18.39
N TRP A 631 3.74 -4.01 -17.30
CA TRP A 631 2.80 -3.42 -16.37
C TRP A 631 3.53 -2.60 -15.31
N LEU A 632 3.02 -1.42 -15.00
CA LEU A 632 3.38 -0.67 -13.80
C LEU A 632 2.75 -1.32 -12.58
N ASN A 633 3.56 -1.92 -11.72
CA ASN A 633 3.09 -2.56 -10.50
C ASN A 633 2.87 -1.55 -9.37
N HIS A 634 1.67 -0.98 -9.30
CA HIS A 634 1.31 -0.08 -8.19
C HIS A 634 1.12 -0.80 -6.84
N TYR A 635 1.14 -2.13 -6.82
CA TYR A 635 1.13 -2.92 -5.57
C TYR A 635 2.54 -3.11 -4.98
N TYR A 636 3.59 -2.60 -5.65
CA TYR A 636 4.99 -2.71 -5.21
C TYR A 636 5.17 -2.42 -3.71
N ASN A 637 4.50 -1.38 -3.21
CA ASN A 637 4.36 -1.12 -1.78
C ASN A 637 3.03 -0.37 -1.50
N HIS A 638 2.57 -0.39 -0.25
CA HIS A 638 1.29 0.24 0.14
C HIS A 638 1.27 1.77 -0.07
N HIS A 639 2.41 2.44 0.10
CA HIS A 639 2.51 3.89 -0.09
C HIS A 639 2.28 4.29 -1.56
N PHE A 640 2.89 3.57 -2.50
CA PHE A 640 2.66 3.80 -3.93
C PHE A 640 1.23 3.43 -4.36
N TYR A 641 0.68 2.37 -3.77
CA TYR A 641 -0.73 1.99 -3.96
C TYR A 641 -1.68 3.13 -3.56
N GLN A 642 -1.51 3.71 -2.36
CA GLN A 642 -2.35 4.80 -1.87
C GLN A 642 -2.28 6.04 -2.76
N TYR A 643 -1.10 6.45 -3.22
CA TYR A 643 -0.96 7.56 -4.17
C TYR A 643 -1.72 7.32 -5.48
N ILE A 644 -1.67 6.09 -6.01
CA ILE A 644 -2.39 5.73 -7.23
C ILE A 644 -3.92 5.77 -7.00
N GLN A 645 -4.42 5.30 -5.85
CA GLN A 645 -5.84 5.41 -5.52
C GLN A 645 -6.26 6.87 -5.31
N TYR A 646 -5.45 7.64 -4.57
CA TYR A 646 -5.67 9.06 -4.35
C TYR A 646 -5.76 9.83 -5.68
N TRP A 647 -4.83 9.63 -6.61
CA TRP A 647 -4.86 10.32 -7.91
C TRP A 647 -6.02 9.89 -8.81
N ARG A 648 -6.52 8.66 -8.67
CA ARG A 648 -7.72 8.20 -9.39
C ARG A 648 -8.97 8.89 -8.88
N ARG A 649 -9.10 9.01 -7.56
CA ARG A 649 -10.21 9.71 -6.90
C ARG A 649 -10.23 11.20 -7.24
N HIS A 650 -9.06 11.83 -7.26
CA HIS A 650 -8.93 13.28 -7.48
C HIS A 650 -8.56 13.61 -8.93
N ARG A 651 -8.99 12.80 -9.90
CA ARG A 651 -8.79 13.11 -11.31
C ARG A 651 -9.69 14.30 -11.69
N PRO A 652 -9.13 15.43 -12.17
CA PRO A 652 -9.93 16.60 -12.55
C PRO A 652 -11.01 16.21 -13.57
N ARG A 653 -12.23 16.72 -13.40
CA ARG A 653 -13.30 16.49 -14.37
C ARG A 653 -12.91 17.17 -15.68
N LEU A 654 -13.49 16.72 -16.80
CA LEU A 654 -13.22 17.32 -18.11
C LEU A 654 -13.52 18.83 -18.11
N GLN A 655 -14.59 19.24 -17.42
CA GLN A 655 -14.97 20.63 -17.24
C GLN A 655 -13.89 21.45 -16.51
N ASP A 656 -13.31 20.94 -15.42
CA ASP A 656 -12.25 21.61 -14.67
C ASP A 656 -10.99 21.78 -15.52
N ARG A 657 -10.65 20.78 -16.34
CA ARG A 657 -9.52 20.84 -17.28
C ARG A 657 -9.75 21.89 -18.36
N LEU A 658 -10.96 21.95 -18.90
CA LEU A 658 -11.33 22.95 -19.92
C LEU A 658 -11.33 24.36 -19.33
N LEU A 659 -11.84 24.54 -18.11
CA LEU A 659 -11.85 25.83 -17.41
C LEU A 659 -10.42 26.31 -17.11
N ALA A 660 -9.54 25.44 -16.61
CA ALA A 660 -8.14 25.75 -16.37
C ALA A 660 -7.39 26.12 -17.66
N ASN A 661 -7.68 25.43 -18.78
CA ASN A 661 -7.10 25.75 -20.09
C ASN A 661 -7.61 27.09 -20.63
N LEU A 662 -8.90 27.41 -20.43
CA LEU A 662 -9.51 28.70 -20.80
C LEU A 662 -8.96 29.87 -19.98
N GLN A 663 -8.68 29.67 -18.69
CA GLN A 663 -8.05 30.69 -17.84
C GLN A 663 -6.60 30.94 -18.26
N ARG A 664 -5.86 29.90 -18.69
CA ARG A 664 -4.49 30.03 -19.20
C ARG A 664 -4.40 30.73 -20.56
N SER A 665 -5.38 30.51 -21.45
CA SER A 665 -5.39 31.15 -22.78
C SER A 665 -5.73 32.64 -22.75
N ARG A 666 -6.25 33.17 -21.63
CA ARG A 666 -6.55 34.59 -21.45
C ARG A 666 -5.36 35.48 -21.08
N PHE A 667 -4.15 34.93 -20.92
CA PHE A 667 -2.93 35.72 -20.71
C PHE A 667 -1.81 35.31 -21.68
N PRO A 668 -1.72 35.98 -22.84
CA PRO A 668 -0.41 36.35 -23.36
C PRO A 668 -0.41 37.77 -23.97
N ARG A 669 0.53 38.65 -23.52
CA ARG A 669 1.03 39.95 -24.07
C ARG A 669 1.09 41.02 -22.97
N LEU A 670 2.13 41.83 -22.74
CA LEU A 670 3.41 42.15 -23.39
C LEU A 670 4.39 42.60 -22.29
N ALA A 671 5.65 42.17 -22.36
CA ALA A 671 6.76 42.81 -21.65
C ALA A 671 7.81 43.14 -22.71
N GLY A 672 7.75 44.37 -23.23
CA GLY A 672 8.68 44.85 -24.24
C GLY A 672 8.12 46.03 -25.00
N GLU A 673 8.14 47.21 -24.37
CA GLU A 673 8.35 48.50 -25.05
C GLU A 673 8.79 49.53 -23.99
N ARG A 674 9.94 50.18 -24.26
CA ARG A 674 10.49 51.31 -23.50
C ARG A 674 10.02 52.60 -24.16
N GLU A 675 9.85 53.63 -23.31
CA GLU A 675 9.87 55.09 -23.59
C GLU A 675 8.73 55.62 -24.50
N SER A 676 7.90 56.57 -24.09
CA SER A 676 8.27 57.94 -23.69
C SER A 676 7.02 58.73 -23.25
N GLN A 677 7.29 59.90 -22.66
CA GLN A 677 6.46 60.85 -21.92
C GLN A 677 5.26 61.49 -22.67
N GLU A 678 4.34 62.01 -21.83
CA GLU A 678 3.46 63.19 -22.05
C GLU A 678 2.39 63.02 -23.17
N ASP A 679 1.12 63.37 -23.01
CA ASP A 679 0.59 64.56 -22.35
C ASP A 679 -0.92 64.42 -22.05
N SER A 680 -1.37 65.30 -21.18
CA SER A 680 -2.74 65.54 -20.72
C SER A 680 -3.76 65.92 -21.81
N SER A 681 -5.03 65.49 -21.67
CA SER A 681 -6.24 66.35 -21.72
C SER A 681 -7.55 65.59 -22.07
N ASP A 682 -8.50 65.75 -21.15
CA ASP A 682 -9.93 66.03 -21.31
C ASP A 682 -10.92 65.20 -22.17
N SER A 683 -11.85 64.60 -21.42
CA SER A 683 -13.31 64.77 -21.50
C SER A 683 -14.16 64.11 -22.61
N SER A 684 -15.01 63.20 -22.10
CA SER A 684 -16.44 63.03 -22.39
C SER A 684 -16.87 62.33 -23.69
N VAL A 685 -17.76 61.33 -23.55
CA VAL A 685 -19.16 61.36 -24.02
C VAL A 685 -19.88 60.06 -23.59
N THR A 686 -20.73 60.25 -22.58
CA THR A 686 -22.06 59.66 -22.28
C THR A 686 -22.37 58.17 -22.49
N SER A 687 -22.75 57.56 -21.37
CA SER A 687 -23.71 56.47 -21.25
C SER A 687 -25.10 56.83 -21.78
N GLN A 688 -25.85 55.87 -22.32
CA GLN A 688 -27.29 55.80 -22.05
C GLN A 688 -27.84 54.37 -22.16
N ARG A 689 -28.56 54.00 -21.09
CA ARG A 689 -29.44 52.84 -20.89
C ARG A 689 -30.45 52.67 -22.03
N TRP A 690 -30.95 51.44 -22.21
CA TRP A 690 -32.40 51.19 -22.27
C TRP A 690 -32.76 49.73 -21.93
N ASP A 691 -33.80 49.61 -21.11
CA ASP A 691 -34.51 48.42 -20.62
C ASP A 691 -35.76 48.17 -21.51
N PRO A 692 -36.43 47.00 -21.44
CA PRO A 692 -37.20 46.41 -22.54
C PRO A 692 -38.73 46.64 -22.42
N SER A 693 -39.44 46.69 -23.56
CA SER A 693 -40.80 46.14 -23.72
C SER A 693 -41.38 46.34 -25.13
N ALA A 694 -42.30 45.43 -25.47
CA ALA A 694 -43.38 45.52 -26.46
C ALA A 694 -43.15 45.07 -27.94
N SER A 695 -43.40 43.77 -28.13
CA SER A 695 -44.43 43.17 -29.02
C SER A 695 -44.43 43.40 -30.54
N ARG A 696 -44.39 42.28 -31.31
CA ARG A 696 -45.41 41.90 -32.33
C ARG A 696 -45.15 40.47 -32.88
N GLN A 697 -46.17 39.61 -32.79
CA GLN A 697 -46.38 38.38 -33.60
C GLN A 697 -47.10 38.73 -34.93
N PRO A 698 -47.22 37.84 -35.95
CA PRO A 698 -48.15 36.66 -36.02
C PRO A 698 -47.49 35.35 -36.56
N GLU A 699 -47.79 34.16 -36.02
CA GLU A 699 -48.80 33.14 -36.43
C GLU A 699 -48.65 32.50 -37.83
N HIS A 700 -48.41 31.18 -37.88
CA HIS A 700 -49.27 30.21 -38.58
C HIS A 700 -49.04 28.75 -38.12
N GLN A 701 -50.16 28.01 -38.00
CA GLN A 701 -50.34 26.63 -37.52
C GLN A 701 -49.84 25.54 -38.48
N LEU A 702 -49.63 24.30 -37.97
CA LEU A 702 -50.43 23.10 -38.32
C LEU A 702 -49.99 21.83 -37.54
N ASP A 703 -51.00 20.98 -37.30
CA ASP A 703 -51.10 19.77 -36.48
C ASP A 703 -50.23 18.55 -36.89
N TYR A 704 -50.07 17.56 -35.98
CA TYR A 704 -50.75 16.25 -36.10
C TYR A 704 -50.50 15.29 -34.92
N GLU A 705 -51.61 14.68 -34.50
CA GLU A 705 -51.78 13.60 -33.52
C GLU A 705 -51.57 12.18 -34.10
N ARG A 706 -51.18 11.25 -33.19
CA ARG A 706 -51.58 9.82 -32.98
C ARG A 706 -51.90 8.83 -34.13
N ALA A 707 -51.48 7.58 -33.85
CA ALA A 707 -52.13 6.26 -34.04
C ALA A 707 -51.18 5.25 -34.72
N ASP A 708 -51.16 3.93 -34.51
CA ASP A 708 -51.58 2.97 -33.49
C ASP A 708 -50.95 1.61 -33.90
N LYS A 709 -51.03 0.61 -33.01
CA LYS A 709 -50.53 -0.77 -33.06
C LYS A 709 -50.78 -1.58 -34.35
N THR A 710 -49.93 -2.60 -34.62
CA THR A 710 -50.30 -4.05 -34.69
C THR A 710 -49.09 -4.97 -34.93
N ALA A 711 -49.27 -6.26 -34.60
CA ALA A 711 -48.28 -7.29 -34.32
C ALA A 711 -48.06 -8.31 -35.46
N ARG A 712 -46.99 -9.13 -35.36
CA ARG A 712 -46.92 -10.61 -35.55
C ARG A 712 -45.44 -11.09 -35.56
N THR A 713 -44.96 -11.83 -34.56
CA THR A 713 -44.82 -13.31 -34.45
C THR A 713 -44.13 -14.05 -35.59
N PHE A 714 -43.02 -14.74 -35.27
CA PHE A 714 -42.58 -16.12 -35.58
C PHE A 714 -41.13 -16.23 -35.04
N GLY A 715 -40.73 -17.05 -34.08
CA GLY A 715 -40.83 -18.51 -33.91
C GLY A 715 -39.38 -19.05 -33.87
N LEU A 716 -38.83 -19.40 -32.70
CA LEU A 716 -38.60 -20.78 -32.20
C LEU A 716 -37.85 -21.66 -33.24
N GLN A 717 -36.75 -22.33 -32.91
CA GLN A 717 -36.45 -23.07 -31.68
C GLN A 717 -34.94 -23.30 -31.54
#